data_AF-A0A1G7ZA26-F1
#
_entry.id   AF-A0A1G7ZA26-F1
#
_cell.length_a   1.000
_cell.length_b   1.000
_cell.length_c   1.000
_cell.angle_alpha   90.00
_cell.angle_beta   90.00
_cell.angle_gamma   90.00
#
_symmetry.space_group_name_H-M   'P 1'
#
loop_
_entity.id
_entity.type
_entity.pdbx_description
1 polymer ?
#
loop_
_entity_poly.entity_id
_entity_poly.type
_entity_poly.pdbx_seq_one_letter_code
_entity_poly.pdbx_strand_id
1 'polypeptide(L)'
;MKTRLLFLLLFVSSYAFAQNWSQVGATQFTNFASDGAITFDSTNGDIYVAYTNVLDGNKAYVTKFDGTSWVSIGAVSADTADNLAIKINPFNNEIVVAYRSVTNNMSAYKYNGTTWTSIFTNVGSSALSDHRLQIQFNAAGTIRVAGREWTQKLFIVERDAAGTGPNHLEVLINSNNQYNGDHRYDFTAYDEYFVSQESNYNGSVTGRKNVGSANNNFDFNNFLNGTTTKNISGIYDSNYHAFYNDVVPQGAAVNDIRVYNGSSFVKSETATNDIVELRKSLNDNKLYLMYANSSEDIVFQNYDTNLNTWSTLPSIGLNSNDSTFFIKMAINEFDGNLYALYQDGPKISLKKYIIVAPLNLTKMYVDVDATGTGDGSSWANAYTSLTNALDNIGTNTTEMWLADGTYTPTGNGTASTFNIVNEGFTLYGGFNGTETQLSERDVLNNAPTILEGDVNGNDTSIDPYTSSRSDNIKRVITQSSRYFELNGVTVQGGNSDTAGAAIFSNFQVGLSIKNCKFINNASRSAGIVYFAVAGLIQNGTGAVTNFNVENSEFSNNSARYWGQAIYCETGSTYTKLNVTLVNNLFFNNIYSSAITSPNEGTATIQFNANNNNSTITGDIVNCTFANNTNILGATGVESAVIGMTVDDGSNNVNISNCIVYDNTLTDNTVAPSVGELAKTIANQTIVSNSIGEDSFSNLIYLANTSNTNPMFTNAASGDYTLQSLSPAVDAGDNSFVTSTTDLAGNSRIFNTTVDMGVYEYSSTLSTSDFELNTSEISLYPNPTTATLNIKTETEINKISIYSILGKEVLKSNSKAMDVSGLSNGVYLVKIIDSEGNQHIKRFIKE
;
A
#
# COMPACT_ATOMS: atom_id res chain seq x y z
N MET A 1 -38.25 46.36 -9.97
CA MET A 1 -36.96 46.25 -10.68
C MET A 1 -35.91 45.88 -9.65
N LYS A 2 -35.13 44.81 -9.89
CA LYS A 2 -34.07 44.22 -9.05
C LYS A 2 -34.49 43.49 -7.76
N THR A 3 -34.59 42.16 -7.85
CA THR A 3 -33.88 41.14 -7.04
C THR A 3 -34.59 39.78 -7.18
N ARG A 4 -34.19 38.97 -8.17
CA ARG A 4 -34.39 37.52 -8.21
C ARG A 4 -33.26 36.91 -9.04
N LEU A 5 -32.10 36.74 -8.44
CA LEU A 5 -30.99 35.96 -9.00
C LEU A 5 -30.02 35.56 -7.88
N LEU A 6 -30.41 34.57 -7.06
CA LEU A 6 -29.47 33.76 -6.27
C LEU A 6 -30.19 32.57 -5.60
N PHE A 7 -30.73 31.65 -6.41
CA PHE A 7 -31.23 30.35 -5.92
C PHE A 7 -31.18 29.34 -7.08
N LEU A 8 -29.97 29.09 -7.60
CA LEU A 8 -29.69 27.98 -8.51
C LEU A 8 -28.17 27.70 -8.55
N LEU A 9 -27.57 27.37 -7.40
CA LEU A 9 -26.17 26.95 -7.33
C LEU A 9 -25.87 26.17 -6.03
N LEU A 10 -26.78 25.30 -5.63
CA LEU A 10 -26.64 24.40 -4.48
C LEU A 10 -27.32 23.07 -4.82
N PHE A 11 -26.77 22.33 -5.78
CA PHE A 11 -27.00 20.90 -6.00
C PHE A 11 -26.01 20.39 -7.07
N VAL A 12 -24.71 20.43 -6.77
CA VAL A 12 -23.73 19.57 -7.45
C VAL A 12 -22.67 19.21 -6.41
N SER A 13 -22.67 17.94 -6.02
CA SER A 13 -21.49 17.11 -5.65
C SER A 13 -21.83 16.15 -4.51
N SER A 14 -22.75 15.22 -4.79
CA SER A 14 -22.77 13.92 -4.14
C SER A 14 -22.99 12.87 -5.21
N TYR A 15 -22.06 12.83 -6.17
CA TYR A 15 -21.82 11.62 -6.95
C TYR A 15 -20.43 11.18 -6.54
N ALA A 16 -20.38 10.14 -5.72
CA ALA A 16 -19.25 9.23 -5.78
C ALA A 16 -19.05 8.90 -7.26
N PHE A 17 -17.95 9.34 -7.86
CA PHE A 17 -17.58 8.88 -9.20
C PHE A 17 -17.19 7.41 -9.07
N ALA A 18 -18.19 6.52 -9.08
CA ALA A 18 -17.99 5.20 -9.64
C ALA A 18 -17.47 5.45 -11.07
N GLN A 19 -16.19 5.20 -11.31
CA GLN A 19 -15.51 5.54 -12.56
C GLN A 19 -16.26 4.92 -13.75
N ASN A 20 -16.98 5.74 -14.52
CA ASN A 20 -17.75 5.28 -15.66
C ASN A 20 -17.09 5.69 -16.97
N TRP A 21 -17.31 4.88 -18.00
CA TRP A 21 -16.97 5.23 -19.37
C TRP A 21 -17.71 6.49 -19.83
N SER A 22 -16.99 7.42 -20.44
CA SER A 22 -17.53 8.66 -21.01
C SER A 22 -17.41 8.65 -22.53
N GLN A 23 -18.40 9.19 -23.23
CA GLN A 23 -18.34 9.35 -24.69
C GLN A 23 -17.35 10.48 -25.06
N VAL A 24 -16.52 10.26 -26.08
CA VAL A 24 -15.63 11.28 -26.64
C VAL A 24 -16.26 11.90 -27.88
N GLY A 25 -16.69 13.16 -27.76
CA GLY A 25 -17.40 13.87 -28.82
C GLY A 25 -18.75 13.23 -29.18
N ALA A 26 -19.22 13.46 -30.40
CA ALA A 26 -20.43 12.82 -30.91
C ALA A 26 -20.25 11.30 -31.11
N THR A 27 -21.31 10.51 -30.89
CA THR A 27 -21.36 9.11 -31.35
C THR A 27 -21.46 9.05 -32.87
N GLN A 28 -21.06 7.91 -33.45
CA GLN A 28 -21.18 7.64 -34.88
C GLN A 28 -20.59 8.76 -35.74
N PHE A 29 -19.38 9.21 -35.37
CA PHE A 29 -18.76 10.43 -35.87
C PHE A 29 -18.15 10.28 -37.28
N THR A 30 -18.15 9.08 -37.83
CA THR A 30 -17.66 8.79 -39.18
C THR A 30 -18.80 8.68 -40.20
N ASN A 31 -18.43 8.60 -41.48
CA ASN A 31 -19.28 7.94 -42.48
C ASN A 31 -19.31 6.43 -42.23
N PHE A 32 -20.02 5.69 -43.09
CA PHE A 32 -20.05 4.23 -42.96
C PHE A 32 -18.63 3.68 -43.01
N ALA A 33 -18.27 2.88 -42.03
CA ALA A 33 -16.92 2.39 -41.83
C ALA A 33 -16.93 0.89 -41.58
N SER A 34 -15.90 0.21 -42.11
CA SER A 34 -15.69 -1.22 -41.95
C SER A 34 -14.46 -1.56 -41.11
N ASP A 35 -13.61 -0.57 -40.83
CA ASP A 35 -12.42 -0.70 -39.99
C ASP A 35 -12.03 0.68 -39.40
N GLY A 36 -11.34 0.68 -38.25
CA GLY A 36 -10.84 1.87 -37.59
C GLY A 36 -9.62 1.64 -36.69
N ALA A 37 -8.68 2.59 -36.71
CA ALA A 37 -7.49 2.63 -35.85
C ALA A 37 -7.38 3.99 -35.15
N ILE A 38 -6.79 4.03 -33.96
CA ILE A 38 -6.64 5.24 -33.14
C ILE A 38 -5.18 5.47 -32.75
N THR A 39 -4.76 6.72 -32.69
CA THR A 39 -3.47 7.15 -32.12
C THR A 39 -3.62 8.51 -31.44
N PHE A 40 -2.61 8.87 -30.66
CA PHE A 40 -2.57 10.09 -29.86
C PHE A 40 -1.29 10.85 -30.13
N ASP A 41 -1.39 12.18 -30.13
CA ASP A 41 -0.21 13.04 -30.10
C ASP A 41 0.34 13.03 -28.68
N SER A 42 1.57 12.55 -28.52
CA SER A 42 2.22 12.39 -27.22
C SER A 42 2.57 13.73 -26.54
N THR A 43 2.50 14.85 -27.27
CA THR A 43 2.85 16.18 -26.76
C THR A 43 1.65 16.97 -26.25
N ASN A 44 0.46 16.74 -26.82
CA ASN A 44 -0.75 17.50 -26.46
C ASN A 44 -2.00 16.63 -26.20
N GLY A 45 -1.94 15.32 -26.44
CA GLY A 45 -3.03 14.38 -26.22
C GLY A 45 -4.12 14.39 -27.31
N ASP A 46 -3.92 15.08 -28.42
CA ASP A 46 -4.86 15.13 -29.53
C ASP A 46 -5.15 13.73 -30.08
N ILE A 47 -6.42 13.46 -30.38
CA ILE A 47 -6.89 12.14 -30.80
C ILE A 47 -7.07 12.11 -32.31
N TYR A 48 -6.48 11.11 -32.96
CA TYR A 48 -6.61 10.87 -34.39
C TYR A 48 -7.15 9.47 -34.65
N VAL A 49 -8.16 9.40 -35.52
CA VAL A 49 -8.79 8.14 -35.92
C VAL A 49 -8.67 7.99 -37.44
N ALA A 50 -8.02 6.91 -37.88
CA ALA A 50 -8.08 6.45 -39.26
C ALA A 50 -9.23 5.46 -39.43
N TYR A 51 -10.01 5.56 -40.51
CA TYR A 51 -11.12 4.66 -40.80
C TYR A 51 -11.30 4.45 -42.30
N THR A 52 -11.92 3.34 -42.71
CA THR A 52 -12.32 3.11 -44.10
C THR A 52 -13.65 3.78 -44.38
N ASN A 53 -13.78 4.54 -45.47
CA ASN A 53 -15.05 5.16 -45.85
C ASN A 53 -15.75 4.30 -46.91
N VAL A 54 -16.73 3.51 -46.48
CA VAL A 54 -17.50 2.59 -47.33
C VAL A 54 -18.23 3.32 -48.46
N LEU A 55 -18.71 4.54 -48.20
CA LEU A 55 -19.44 5.34 -49.20
C LEU A 55 -18.53 5.94 -50.28
N ASP A 56 -17.20 5.96 -50.04
CA ASP A 56 -16.19 6.44 -50.98
C ASP A 56 -15.24 5.31 -51.39
N GLY A 57 -15.79 4.12 -51.63
CA GLY A 57 -15.04 2.97 -52.16
C GLY A 57 -14.00 2.40 -51.19
N ASN A 58 -14.28 2.43 -49.88
CA ASN A 58 -13.38 1.95 -48.82
C ASN A 58 -12.01 2.66 -48.79
N LYS A 59 -11.93 3.91 -49.23
CA LYS A 59 -10.69 4.70 -49.05
C LYS A 59 -10.40 4.97 -47.58
N ALA A 60 -9.13 5.06 -47.23
CA ALA A 60 -8.70 5.47 -45.89
C ALA A 60 -8.95 6.97 -45.68
N TYR A 61 -9.59 7.32 -44.58
CA TYR A 61 -9.82 8.69 -44.12
C TYR A 61 -9.23 8.87 -42.72
N VAL A 62 -8.87 10.10 -42.38
CA VAL A 62 -8.51 10.48 -41.00
C VAL A 62 -9.42 11.58 -40.50
N THR A 63 -9.80 11.49 -39.23
CA THR A 63 -10.50 12.53 -38.48
C THR A 63 -9.75 12.81 -37.17
N LYS A 64 -9.82 14.06 -36.71
CA LYS A 64 -9.22 14.54 -35.47
C LYS A 64 -10.32 14.97 -34.51
N PHE A 65 -10.18 14.68 -33.23
CA PHE A 65 -10.99 15.32 -32.20
C PHE A 65 -10.32 16.63 -31.74
N ASP A 66 -10.98 17.77 -31.89
CA ASP A 66 -10.43 19.09 -31.55
C ASP A 66 -10.67 19.52 -30.09
N GLY A 67 -11.10 18.57 -29.25
CA GLY A 67 -11.54 18.81 -27.88
C GLY A 67 -13.04 19.05 -27.74
N THR A 68 -13.74 19.39 -28.84
CA THR A 68 -15.19 19.60 -28.85
C THR A 68 -15.91 18.75 -29.90
N SER A 69 -15.34 18.62 -31.09
CA SER A 69 -15.96 18.05 -32.27
C SER A 69 -14.97 17.19 -33.06
N TRP A 70 -15.51 16.28 -33.87
CA TRP A 70 -14.73 15.49 -34.82
C TRP A 70 -14.60 16.26 -36.14
N VAL A 71 -13.36 16.55 -36.55
CA VAL A 71 -13.01 17.32 -37.73
C VAL A 71 -12.26 16.42 -38.72
N SER A 72 -12.80 16.28 -39.93
CA SER A 72 -12.17 15.48 -40.98
C SER A 72 -10.87 16.12 -41.47
N ILE A 73 -9.77 15.35 -41.47
CA ILE A 73 -8.51 15.69 -42.15
C ILE A 73 -8.62 15.36 -43.65
N GLY A 74 -9.40 14.34 -44.00
CA GLY A 74 -9.71 13.94 -45.37
C GLY A 74 -9.15 12.57 -45.76
N ALA A 75 -9.27 12.26 -47.06
CA ALA A 75 -8.79 11.00 -47.62
C ALA A 75 -7.25 10.95 -47.65
N VAL A 76 -6.68 9.82 -47.23
CA VAL A 76 -5.23 9.56 -47.19
C VAL A 76 -4.66 9.37 -48.60
N SER A 77 -5.40 8.66 -49.46
CA SER A 77 -5.06 8.40 -50.85
C SER A 77 -6.32 8.18 -51.70
N ALA A 78 -6.13 7.98 -53.01
CA ALA A 78 -7.22 7.64 -53.92
C ALA A 78 -7.55 6.14 -53.93
N ASP A 79 -6.74 5.30 -53.26
CA ASP A 79 -6.86 3.85 -53.30
C ASP A 79 -7.85 3.34 -52.25
N THR A 80 -8.55 2.25 -52.58
CA THR A 80 -9.25 1.45 -51.58
C THR A 80 -8.25 0.87 -50.59
N ALA A 81 -8.58 0.98 -49.30
CA ALA A 81 -7.78 0.60 -48.16
C ALA A 81 -8.50 -0.45 -47.32
N ASP A 82 -7.69 -1.30 -46.70
CA ASP A 82 -8.13 -2.31 -45.75
C ASP A 82 -7.02 -2.50 -44.67
N ASN A 83 -7.35 -3.06 -43.52
CA ASN A 83 -6.41 -3.35 -42.42
C ASN A 83 -5.56 -2.15 -41.99
N LEU A 84 -6.23 -1.08 -41.53
CA LEU A 84 -5.63 0.21 -41.24
C LEU A 84 -4.72 0.18 -40.00
N ALA A 85 -3.61 0.90 -40.09
CA ALA A 85 -2.79 1.30 -38.96
C ALA A 85 -2.58 2.82 -39.00
N ILE A 86 -2.59 3.46 -37.84
CA ILE A 86 -2.24 4.88 -37.69
C ILE A 86 -1.28 5.03 -36.51
N LYS A 87 -0.25 5.85 -36.68
CA LYS A 87 0.68 6.22 -35.60
C LYS A 87 1.31 7.57 -35.88
N ILE A 88 1.65 8.31 -34.83
CA ILE A 88 2.37 9.57 -34.95
C ILE A 88 3.87 9.30 -34.83
N ASN A 89 4.65 9.91 -35.71
CA ASN A 89 6.11 9.80 -35.67
C ASN A 89 6.65 10.61 -34.48
N PRO A 90 7.32 9.98 -33.50
CA PRO A 90 7.77 10.66 -32.28
C PRO A 90 8.89 11.69 -32.54
N PHE A 91 9.56 11.63 -33.69
CA PHE A 91 10.66 12.55 -34.02
C PHE A 91 10.17 13.89 -34.58
N ASN A 92 9.10 13.89 -35.39
CA ASN A 92 8.65 15.07 -36.14
C ASN A 92 7.14 15.35 -36.05
N ASN A 93 6.40 14.54 -35.30
CA ASN A 93 4.96 14.65 -35.09
C ASN A 93 4.11 14.49 -36.37
N GLU A 94 4.64 13.91 -37.45
CA GLU A 94 3.86 13.61 -38.65
C GLU A 94 2.91 12.44 -38.38
N ILE A 95 1.64 12.57 -38.78
CA ILE A 95 0.65 11.48 -38.72
C ILE A 95 0.94 10.52 -39.87
N VAL A 96 1.09 9.23 -39.56
CA VAL A 96 1.30 8.20 -40.58
C VAL A 96 0.16 7.21 -40.57
N VAL A 97 -0.38 6.93 -41.76
CA VAL A 97 -1.37 5.88 -41.99
C VAL A 97 -0.77 4.84 -42.93
N ALA A 98 -0.89 3.57 -42.56
CA ALA A 98 -0.59 2.43 -43.41
C ALA A 98 -1.83 1.58 -43.65
N TYR A 99 -1.93 1.00 -44.83
CA TYR A 99 -3.06 0.16 -45.23
C TYR A 99 -2.64 -0.92 -46.23
N ARG A 100 -3.44 -1.99 -46.29
CA ARG A 100 -3.40 -3.00 -47.34
C ARG A 100 -4.23 -2.49 -48.53
N SER A 101 -3.62 -2.42 -49.71
CA SER A 101 -4.30 -2.01 -50.94
C SER A 101 -5.11 -3.14 -51.58
N VAL A 102 -5.90 -2.83 -52.60
CA VAL A 102 -6.64 -3.82 -53.41
C VAL A 102 -5.77 -4.89 -54.07
N THR A 103 -4.46 -4.62 -54.20
CA THR A 103 -3.50 -5.61 -54.71
C THR A 103 -2.91 -6.50 -53.62
N ASN A 104 -3.46 -6.42 -52.39
CA ASN A 104 -2.94 -7.06 -51.19
C ASN A 104 -1.48 -6.69 -50.88
N ASN A 105 -1.07 -5.46 -51.21
CA ASN A 105 0.26 -4.94 -50.89
C ASN A 105 0.15 -3.81 -49.85
N MET A 106 1.26 -3.49 -49.21
CA MET A 106 1.32 -2.45 -48.19
C MET A 106 1.57 -1.07 -48.82
N SER A 107 0.84 -0.07 -48.36
CA SER A 107 1.09 1.34 -48.67
C SER A 107 1.11 2.14 -47.37
N ALA A 108 1.97 3.15 -47.29
CA ALA A 108 2.04 4.06 -46.15
C ALA A 108 2.16 5.51 -46.62
N TYR A 109 1.42 6.39 -45.98
CA TYR A 109 1.34 7.81 -46.28
C TYR A 109 1.50 8.62 -45.00
N LYS A 110 2.10 9.80 -45.12
CA LYS A 110 2.29 10.74 -44.02
C LYS A 110 1.59 12.06 -44.29
N TYR A 111 1.14 12.70 -43.21
CA TYR A 111 0.52 14.02 -43.23
C TYR A 111 1.42 15.04 -42.54
N ASN A 112 1.78 16.10 -43.27
CA ASN A 112 2.65 17.17 -42.78
C ASN A 112 1.88 18.38 -42.19
N GLY A 113 0.58 18.23 -41.94
CA GLY A 113 -0.31 19.32 -41.51
C GLY A 113 -1.07 20.02 -42.64
N THR A 114 -0.73 19.73 -43.90
CA THR A 114 -1.44 20.32 -45.07
C THR A 114 -1.84 19.29 -46.12
N THR A 115 -0.97 18.32 -46.43
CA THR A 115 -1.18 17.36 -47.51
C THR A 115 -0.69 15.97 -47.14
N TRP A 116 -1.35 14.95 -47.69
CA TRP A 116 -0.88 13.56 -47.64
C TRP A 116 0.17 13.30 -48.72
N THR A 117 1.30 12.69 -48.36
CA THR A 117 2.34 12.22 -49.28
C THR A 117 2.72 10.77 -48.99
N SER A 118 3.09 10.01 -50.01
CA SER A 118 3.48 8.61 -49.82
C SER A 118 4.87 8.50 -49.19
N ILE A 119 5.01 7.57 -48.25
CA ILE A 119 6.31 7.05 -47.79
C ILE A 119 6.73 5.92 -48.74
N PHE A 120 5.79 5.01 -49.03
CA PHE A 120 5.93 3.95 -50.02
C PHE A 120 4.54 3.46 -50.46
N THR A 121 4.45 2.87 -51.65
CA THR A 121 3.19 2.39 -52.22
C THR A 121 3.33 0.99 -52.79
N ASN A 122 2.36 0.13 -52.53
CA ASN A 122 2.26 -1.23 -53.06
C ASN A 122 3.54 -2.07 -52.89
N VAL A 123 4.11 -2.05 -51.68
CA VAL A 123 5.26 -2.88 -51.30
C VAL A 123 4.76 -4.20 -50.70
N GLY A 124 5.24 -5.32 -51.22
CA GLY A 124 4.96 -6.67 -50.71
C GLY A 124 5.95 -7.68 -51.31
N SER A 125 6.18 -8.81 -50.65
CA SER A 125 6.99 -9.92 -51.21
C SER A 125 6.12 -11.10 -51.64
N SER A 126 5.01 -11.32 -50.95
CA SER A 126 3.83 -12.05 -51.39
C SER A 126 2.56 -11.32 -50.93
N ALA A 127 1.38 -11.69 -51.46
CA ALA A 127 0.14 -11.01 -51.10
C ALA A 127 -0.09 -11.04 -49.57
N LEU A 128 -0.46 -9.90 -48.99
CA LEU A 128 -0.82 -9.77 -47.58
C LEU A 128 -2.18 -10.42 -47.29
N SER A 129 -2.23 -11.17 -46.19
CA SER A 129 -3.45 -11.70 -45.60
C SER A 129 -4.28 -10.59 -44.94
N ASP A 130 -5.45 -10.96 -44.43
CA ASP A 130 -6.45 -10.11 -43.78
C ASP A 130 -6.08 -9.63 -42.37
N HIS A 131 -4.83 -9.77 -41.95
CA HIS A 131 -4.40 -9.30 -40.64
C HIS A 131 -4.12 -7.80 -40.63
N ARG A 132 -4.44 -7.17 -39.49
CA ARG A 132 -4.28 -5.74 -39.30
C ARG A 132 -2.82 -5.32 -39.38
N LEU A 133 -2.52 -4.26 -40.12
CA LEU A 133 -1.18 -3.68 -40.13
C LEU A 133 -0.84 -3.05 -38.78
N GLN A 134 0.45 -2.95 -38.48
CA GLN A 134 0.95 -2.26 -37.28
C GLN A 134 2.16 -1.39 -37.63
N ILE A 135 2.26 -0.22 -37.00
CA ILE A 135 3.33 0.76 -37.24
C ILE A 135 4.15 0.92 -35.96
N GLN A 136 5.48 0.92 -36.11
CA GLN A 136 6.40 1.23 -35.04
C GLN A 136 7.47 2.22 -35.51
N PHE A 137 7.94 3.06 -34.59
CA PHE A 137 9.02 4.03 -34.83
C PHE A 137 10.15 3.82 -33.82
N ASN A 138 11.38 4.04 -34.27
CA ASN A 138 12.49 4.25 -33.34
C ASN A 138 12.57 5.73 -32.95
N ALA A 139 13.47 6.06 -32.02
CA ALA A 139 13.69 7.42 -31.56
C ALA A 139 14.16 8.40 -32.66
N ALA A 140 14.73 7.89 -33.75
CA ALA A 140 15.17 8.69 -34.90
C ALA A 140 14.04 8.93 -35.93
N GLY A 141 12.85 8.40 -35.69
CA GLY A 141 11.70 8.53 -36.60
C GLY A 141 11.73 7.60 -37.81
N THR A 142 12.63 6.61 -37.85
CA THR A 142 12.58 5.53 -38.84
C THR A 142 11.32 4.71 -38.59
N ILE A 143 10.56 4.43 -39.65
CA ILE A 143 9.31 3.70 -39.59
C ILE A 143 9.52 2.22 -39.92
N ARG A 144 8.82 1.35 -39.19
CA ARG A 144 8.53 -0.02 -39.58
C ARG A 144 7.04 -0.23 -39.68
N VAL A 145 6.60 -0.79 -40.78
CA VAL A 145 5.20 -1.20 -40.98
C VAL A 145 5.16 -2.70 -41.17
N ALA A 146 4.45 -3.40 -40.29
CA ALA A 146 4.36 -4.85 -40.24
C ALA A 146 3.00 -5.32 -40.76
N GLY A 147 3.02 -6.36 -41.58
CA GLY A 147 1.85 -7.04 -42.13
C GLY A 147 2.12 -8.53 -42.29
N ARG A 148 1.07 -9.35 -42.28
CA ARG A 148 1.22 -10.79 -42.48
C ARG A 148 0.93 -11.20 -43.92
N GLU A 149 1.81 -11.99 -44.50
CA GLU A 149 1.64 -12.58 -45.83
C GLU A 149 0.79 -13.86 -45.81
N TRP A 150 0.16 -14.21 -46.94
CA TRP A 150 -0.54 -15.50 -47.13
C TRP A 150 0.39 -16.71 -46.94
N THR A 151 1.70 -16.51 -47.11
CA THR A 151 2.72 -17.53 -46.80
C THR A 151 2.99 -17.68 -45.31
N GLN A 152 2.16 -17.06 -44.45
CA GLN A 152 2.26 -17.11 -42.99
C GLN A 152 3.62 -16.59 -42.53
N LYS A 153 4.03 -15.42 -43.04
CA LYS A 153 5.27 -14.75 -42.62
C LYS A 153 4.96 -13.32 -42.23
N LEU A 154 5.70 -12.80 -41.26
CA LEU A 154 5.66 -11.39 -40.91
C LEU A 154 6.55 -10.62 -41.89
N PHE A 155 5.95 -9.75 -42.68
CA PHE A 155 6.62 -8.88 -43.62
C PHE A 155 6.68 -7.46 -43.04
N ILE A 156 7.89 -6.94 -42.90
CA ILE A 156 8.13 -5.63 -42.27
C ILE A 156 8.84 -4.72 -43.28
N VAL A 157 8.19 -3.61 -43.61
CA VAL A 157 8.77 -2.57 -44.47
C VAL A 157 9.42 -1.52 -43.59
N GLU A 158 10.74 -1.34 -43.70
CA GLU A 158 11.50 -0.33 -42.95
C GLU A 158 11.87 0.84 -43.85
N ARG A 159 11.57 2.07 -43.44
CA ARG A 159 11.97 3.28 -44.18
C ARG A 159 12.48 4.36 -43.22
N ASP A 160 13.59 4.98 -43.58
CA ASP A 160 14.11 6.17 -42.91
C ASP A 160 13.44 7.45 -43.45
N ALA A 161 13.88 8.61 -42.95
CA ALA A 161 13.37 9.91 -43.39
C ALA A 161 13.61 10.20 -44.88
N ALA A 162 14.59 9.55 -45.52
CA ALA A 162 14.87 9.66 -46.94
C ALA A 162 14.02 8.68 -47.80
N GLY A 163 13.18 7.85 -47.16
CA GLY A 163 12.39 6.83 -47.84
C GLY A 163 13.22 5.61 -48.28
N THR A 164 14.37 5.38 -47.65
CA THR A 164 15.25 4.23 -47.92
C THR A 164 15.25 3.25 -46.74
N GLY A 165 15.48 1.98 -47.00
CA GLY A 165 15.55 0.96 -45.95
C GLY A 165 15.26 -0.44 -46.46
N PRO A 166 15.59 -1.48 -45.67
CA PRO A 166 15.35 -2.87 -46.04
C PRO A 166 13.86 -3.23 -45.96
N ASN A 167 13.51 -4.34 -46.59
CA ASN A 167 12.29 -5.08 -46.26
C ASN A 167 12.73 -6.35 -45.53
N HIS A 168 12.16 -6.59 -44.35
CA HIS A 168 12.42 -7.79 -43.57
C HIS A 168 11.32 -8.81 -43.83
N LEU A 169 11.70 -10.08 -43.97
CA LEU A 169 10.79 -11.20 -44.10
C LEU A 169 11.12 -12.22 -43.02
N GLU A 170 10.41 -12.15 -41.89
CA GLU A 170 10.72 -12.93 -40.70
C GLU A 170 10.19 -14.36 -40.86
N VAL A 171 11.12 -15.33 -40.81
CA VAL A 171 10.82 -16.77 -40.86
C VAL A 171 10.78 -17.30 -39.42
N LEU A 172 9.62 -17.83 -39.04
CA LEU A 172 9.28 -17.94 -37.62
C LEU A 172 9.86 -19.17 -36.90
N ILE A 173 10.43 -20.16 -37.60
CA ILE A 173 11.46 -21.15 -37.21
C ILE A 173 11.74 -22.02 -38.45
N ASN A 174 12.99 -22.34 -38.78
CA ASN A 174 13.29 -23.36 -39.78
C ASN A 174 14.26 -24.42 -39.26
N SER A 175 13.76 -25.63 -39.09
CA SER A 175 14.40 -26.84 -39.62
C SER A 175 13.45 -28.04 -39.51
N ASN A 176 13.07 -28.59 -40.67
CA ASN A 176 12.30 -29.82 -40.90
C ASN A 176 10.77 -29.71 -40.80
N ASN A 177 10.08 -29.15 -41.81
CA ASN A 177 8.68 -29.47 -42.21
C ASN A 177 7.57 -29.62 -41.13
N GLN A 178 7.78 -29.25 -39.86
CA GLN A 178 6.92 -29.66 -38.74
C GLN A 178 5.96 -28.57 -38.24
N TYR A 179 6.14 -27.31 -38.65
CA TYR A 179 5.33 -26.18 -38.18
C TYR A 179 4.95 -25.25 -39.34
N ASN A 180 3.89 -25.60 -40.07
CA ASN A 180 3.41 -24.91 -41.28
C ASN A 180 2.02 -24.29 -41.04
N GLY A 181 1.75 -23.85 -39.80
CA GLY A 181 0.44 -23.39 -39.32
C GLY A 181 0.32 -21.86 -39.20
N ASP A 182 -0.91 -21.40 -38.95
CA ASP A 182 -1.29 -19.99 -38.88
C ASP A 182 -0.45 -19.20 -37.86
N HIS A 183 -0.02 -17.98 -38.21
CA HIS A 183 0.83 -17.13 -37.35
C HIS A 183 0.08 -15.86 -36.98
N ARG A 184 0.03 -15.56 -35.68
CA ARG A 184 -0.57 -14.34 -35.13
C ARG A 184 0.53 -13.50 -34.52
N TYR A 185 0.47 -12.18 -34.65
CA TYR A 185 1.53 -11.31 -34.14
C TYR A 185 0.95 -10.07 -33.47
N ASP A 186 1.72 -9.51 -32.55
CA ASP A 186 1.57 -8.16 -32.03
C ASP A 186 2.94 -7.48 -32.07
N PHE A 187 3.12 -6.55 -33.01
CA PHE A 187 4.32 -5.77 -33.21
C PHE A 187 4.32 -4.60 -32.23
N THR A 188 4.81 -4.86 -31.02
CA THR A 188 4.70 -4.00 -29.84
C THR A 188 5.75 -2.90 -29.78
N ALA A 189 6.96 -3.13 -30.28
CA ALA A 189 8.06 -2.16 -30.29
C ALA A 189 8.79 -2.13 -31.65
N TYR A 190 9.67 -1.16 -31.85
CA TYR A 190 10.40 -1.00 -33.12
C TYR A 190 11.16 -2.27 -33.54
N ASP A 191 11.87 -2.91 -32.60
CA ASP A 191 12.66 -4.11 -32.83
C ASP A 191 12.01 -5.39 -32.27
N GLU A 192 10.78 -5.34 -31.77
CA GLU A 192 10.19 -6.45 -31.00
C GLU A 192 8.76 -6.77 -31.43
N TYR A 193 8.44 -8.05 -31.50
CA TYR A 193 7.07 -8.54 -31.65
C TYR A 193 6.81 -9.78 -30.81
N PHE A 194 5.56 -9.91 -30.37
CA PHE A 194 5.00 -11.14 -29.86
C PHE A 194 4.40 -11.92 -31.01
N VAL A 195 4.50 -13.25 -30.93
CA VAL A 195 3.98 -14.13 -31.98
C VAL A 195 3.41 -15.40 -31.38
N SER A 196 2.34 -15.89 -31.99
CA SER A 196 1.85 -17.25 -31.83
C SER A 196 1.97 -18.01 -33.14
N GLN A 197 2.42 -19.26 -33.07
CA GLN A 197 2.54 -20.17 -34.19
C GLN A 197 1.77 -21.46 -33.93
N GLU A 198 0.88 -21.83 -34.84
CA GLU A 198 0.22 -23.13 -34.82
C GLU A 198 1.15 -24.25 -35.34
N SER A 199 1.15 -25.39 -34.63
CA SER A 199 1.83 -26.63 -34.99
C SER A 199 0.86 -27.60 -35.67
N ASN A 200 1.39 -28.42 -36.58
CA ASN A 200 0.63 -29.48 -37.27
C ASN A 200 0.11 -30.58 -36.32
N TYR A 201 0.49 -30.59 -35.03
CA TYR A 201 0.12 -31.58 -34.01
C TYR A 201 -0.86 -31.04 -32.96
N ASN A 202 -1.88 -30.28 -33.38
CA ASN A 202 -2.93 -29.72 -32.51
C ASN A 202 -2.37 -28.89 -31.34
N GLY A 203 -1.39 -28.01 -31.54
CA GLY A 203 -0.87 -27.17 -30.46
C GLY A 203 -0.26 -25.88 -30.98
N SER A 204 -0.17 -24.86 -30.13
CA SER A 204 0.40 -23.54 -30.49
C SER A 204 1.63 -23.23 -29.64
N VAL A 205 2.53 -22.42 -30.19
CA VAL A 205 3.66 -21.86 -29.45
C VAL A 205 3.53 -20.35 -29.44
N THR A 206 3.45 -19.75 -28.26
CA THR A 206 3.53 -18.29 -28.12
C THR A 206 4.91 -17.88 -27.62
N GLY A 207 5.35 -16.68 -27.95
CA GLY A 207 6.59 -16.13 -27.44
C GLY A 207 6.94 -14.77 -28.01
N ARG A 208 8.11 -14.27 -27.65
CA ARG A 208 8.63 -12.97 -28.09
C ARG A 208 9.89 -13.11 -28.95
N LYS A 209 10.01 -12.23 -29.94
CA LYS A 209 11.12 -12.20 -30.90
C LYS A 209 11.55 -10.78 -31.25
N ASN A 210 12.81 -10.67 -31.64
CA ASN A 210 13.38 -9.45 -32.21
C ASN A 210 13.34 -9.48 -33.75
N VAL A 211 13.09 -8.33 -34.37
CA VAL A 211 13.17 -8.13 -35.83
C VAL A 211 14.61 -8.35 -36.30
N GLY A 212 14.79 -9.07 -37.42
CA GLY A 212 16.10 -9.31 -38.03
C GLY A 212 17.00 -10.29 -37.25
N SER A 213 16.49 -10.99 -36.24
CA SER A 213 17.26 -12.00 -35.51
C SER A 213 17.69 -13.15 -36.42
N ALA A 214 19.01 -13.36 -36.56
CA ALA A 214 19.57 -14.51 -37.27
C ALA A 214 19.31 -15.84 -36.55
N ASN A 215 19.00 -15.80 -35.25
CA ASN A 215 18.66 -16.97 -34.44
C ASN A 215 17.16 -17.22 -34.49
N ASN A 216 16.78 -18.44 -34.89
CA ASN A 216 15.38 -18.87 -34.98
C ASN A 216 14.66 -19.01 -33.62
N ASN A 217 15.34 -18.78 -32.49
CA ASN A 217 14.80 -19.02 -31.15
C ASN A 217 13.97 -17.84 -30.65
N PHE A 218 12.98 -18.14 -29.80
CA PHE A 218 12.25 -17.13 -29.04
C PHE A 218 13.08 -16.66 -27.83
N ASP A 219 12.89 -15.41 -27.40
CA ASP A 219 13.42 -14.91 -26.12
C ASP A 219 12.89 -15.75 -24.95
N PHE A 220 11.60 -16.09 -25.03
CA PHE A 220 10.89 -17.05 -24.19
C PHE A 220 9.73 -17.62 -24.99
N ASN A 221 9.24 -18.81 -24.62
CA ASN A 221 8.07 -19.40 -25.24
C ASN A 221 7.16 -20.17 -24.27
N ASN A 222 5.93 -20.39 -24.72
CA ASN A 222 4.95 -21.24 -24.08
C ASN A 222 4.44 -22.25 -25.10
N PHE A 223 4.58 -23.55 -24.79
CA PHE A 223 4.00 -24.62 -25.58
C PHE A 223 2.58 -24.91 -25.08
N LEU A 224 1.61 -24.76 -25.96
CA LEU A 224 0.19 -24.88 -25.68
C LEU A 224 -0.35 -26.12 -26.41
N ASN A 225 -0.42 -27.24 -25.70
CA ASN A 225 -0.86 -28.51 -26.27
C ASN A 225 -2.40 -28.55 -26.38
N GLY A 226 -2.93 -28.99 -27.51
CA GLY A 226 -4.37 -29.11 -27.77
C GLY A 226 -5.08 -27.81 -28.18
N THR A 227 -4.35 -26.73 -28.49
CA THR A 227 -4.93 -25.40 -28.68
C THR A 227 -4.43 -24.70 -29.94
N THR A 228 -5.33 -23.97 -30.61
CA THR A 228 -5.02 -23.08 -31.73
C THR A 228 -5.19 -21.63 -31.29
N THR A 229 -4.13 -20.83 -31.32
CA THR A 229 -4.23 -19.39 -31.03
C THR A 229 -4.81 -18.63 -32.23
N LYS A 230 -5.85 -17.81 -32.02
CA LYS A 230 -6.45 -16.97 -33.10
C LYS A 230 -6.03 -15.52 -33.04
N ASN A 231 -5.63 -15.03 -31.87
CA ASN A 231 -5.16 -13.66 -31.70
C ASN A 231 -4.21 -13.55 -30.50
N ILE A 232 -3.32 -12.56 -30.52
CA ILE A 232 -2.32 -12.31 -29.49
C ILE A 232 -2.16 -10.81 -29.28
N SER A 233 -1.93 -10.40 -28.03
CA SER A 233 -1.49 -9.05 -27.70
C SER A 233 -0.43 -9.03 -26.62
N GLY A 234 0.62 -8.25 -26.81
CA GLY A 234 1.75 -8.11 -25.90
C GLY A 234 1.92 -6.71 -25.35
N ILE A 235 2.85 -6.56 -24.41
CA ILE A 235 3.27 -5.29 -23.83
C ILE A 235 4.73 -5.02 -24.21
N TYR A 236 5.02 -3.84 -24.76
CA TYR A 236 6.32 -3.50 -25.35
C TYR A 236 7.50 -3.44 -24.36
N ASP A 237 7.27 -3.18 -23.08
CA ASP A 237 8.31 -3.02 -22.04
C ASP A 237 8.23 -4.12 -20.96
N SER A 238 7.61 -5.25 -21.27
CA SER A 238 7.50 -6.36 -20.34
C SER A 238 7.42 -7.71 -21.06
N ASN A 239 7.38 -8.81 -20.30
CA ASN A 239 7.15 -10.14 -20.87
C ASN A 239 5.65 -10.53 -20.84
N TYR A 240 4.77 -9.60 -20.45
CA TYR A 240 3.34 -9.86 -20.39
C TYR A 240 2.73 -9.94 -21.77
N HIS A 241 1.95 -11.00 -21.98
CA HIS A 241 1.18 -11.20 -23.20
C HIS A 241 -0.10 -11.96 -22.90
N ALA A 242 -1.13 -11.63 -23.67
CA ALA A 242 -2.42 -12.28 -23.66
C ALA A 242 -2.72 -12.87 -25.04
N PHE A 243 -3.46 -13.98 -25.08
CA PHE A 243 -3.85 -14.59 -26.35
C PHE A 243 -5.17 -15.32 -26.22
N TYR A 244 -5.93 -15.34 -27.32
CA TYR A 244 -7.17 -16.10 -27.45
C TYR A 244 -6.86 -17.48 -28.03
N ASN A 245 -7.36 -18.52 -27.37
CA ASN A 245 -7.27 -19.89 -27.84
C ASN A 245 -8.62 -20.47 -28.20
N ASP A 246 -8.61 -21.22 -29.29
CA ASP A 246 -9.63 -22.18 -29.70
C ASP A 246 -9.12 -23.58 -29.31
N VAL A 247 -9.84 -24.29 -28.43
CA VAL A 247 -9.42 -25.59 -27.87
C VAL A 247 -10.13 -26.74 -28.59
N VAL A 248 -9.36 -27.64 -29.21
CA VAL A 248 -9.87 -28.88 -29.83
C VAL A 248 -8.80 -29.99 -29.68
N PRO A 249 -9.03 -31.22 -29.12
CA PRO A 249 -10.26 -31.86 -28.59
C PRO A 249 -10.11 -32.82 -27.34
N GLN A 250 -11.10 -32.84 -26.42
CA GLN A 250 -11.72 -34.04 -25.77
C GLN A 250 -12.68 -33.61 -24.64
N GLY A 251 -13.90 -33.18 -24.98
CA GLY A 251 -15.03 -33.21 -24.04
C GLY A 251 -15.71 -31.88 -23.69
N ALA A 252 -15.13 -30.72 -24.00
CA ALA A 252 -15.84 -29.44 -24.07
C ALA A 252 -14.97 -28.40 -24.82
N ALA A 253 -15.51 -27.76 -25.85
CA ALA A 253 -14.88 -26.60 -26.48
C ALA A 253 -15.05 -25.40 -25.54
N VAL A 254 -14.00 -25.02 -24.82
CA VAL A 254 -13.98 -23.78 -24.04
C VAL A 254 -12.91 -22.90 -24.66
N ASN A 255 -13.36 -21.88 -25.40
CA ASN A 255 -12.47 -20.83 -25.88
C ASN A 255 -12.05 -19.98 -24.68
N ASP A 256 -10.78 -19.63 -24.59
CA ASP A 256 -10.24 -18.88 -23.46
C ASP A 256 -9.26 -17.77 -23.89
N ILE A 257 -9.19 -16.73 -23.06
CA ILE A 257 -8.06 -15.81 -23.04
C ILE A 257 -7.09 -16.32 -21.99
N ARG A 258 -5.80 -16.39 -22.33
CA ARG A 258 -4.74 -16.68 -21.35
C ARG A 258 -3.75 -15.55 -21.30
N VAL A 259 -3.33 -15.20 -20.09
CA VAL A 259 -2.32 -14.19 -19.80
C VAL A 259 -1.10 -14.87 -19.20
N TYR A 260 0.08 -14.53 -19.70
CA TYR A 260 1.37 -15.03 -19.26
C TYR A 260 2.35 -13.89 -19.01
N ASN A 261 3.29 -14.08 -18.09
CA ASN A 261 4.49 -13.28 -17.93
C ASN A 261 5.70 -14.14 -18.30
N GLY A 262 6.27 -13.92 -19.48
CA GLY A 262 7.28 -14.84 -20.02
C GLY A 262 6.69 -16.24 -20.15
N SER A 263 7.28 -17.23 -19.49
CA SER A 263 6.74 -18.61 -19.48
C SER A 263 5.80 -18.92 -18.29
N SER A 264 5.54 -17.94 -17.42
CA SER A 264 4.72 -18.11 -16.22
C SER A 264 3.25 -17.80 -16.50
N PHE A 265 2.35 -18.75 -16.23
CA PHE A 265 0.90 -18.54 -16.32
C PHE A 265 0.43 -17.53 -15.27
N VAL A 266 -0.40 -16.58 -15.68
CA VAL A 266 -0.97 -15.54 -14.81
C VAL A 266 -2.46 -15.77 -14.61
N LYS A 267 -3.22 -15.92 -15.71
CA LYS A 267 -4.69 -16.00 -15.65
C LYS A 267 -5.28 -16.63 -16.91
N SER A 268 -6.48 -17.19 -16.77
CA SER A 268 -7.36 -17.52 -17.90
C SER A 268 -8.79 -16.99 -17.69
N GLU A 269 -9.46 -16.62 -18.77
CA GLU A 269 -10.85 -16.17 -18.79
C GLU A 269 -11.60 -16.85 -19.94
N THR A 270 -12.85 -17.29 -19.74
CA THR A 270 -13.66 -17.85 -20.83
C THR A 270 -14.09 -16.75 -21.80
N ALA A 271 -13.93 -16.99 -23.09
CA ALA A 271 -14.27 -16.06 -24.16
C ALA A 271 -15.06 -16.75 -25.27
N THR A 272 -15.65 -15.98 -26.17
CA THR A 272 -16.41 -16.49 -27.33
C THR A 272 -15.88 -16.00 -28.68
N ASN A 273 -15.16 -14.88 -28.69
CA ASN A 273 -14.57 -14.26 -29.88
C ASN A 273 -13.08 -13.98 -29.68
N ASP A 274 -12.34 -13.85 -30.78
CA ASP A 274 -10.88 -13.62 -30.81
C ASP A 274 -10.46 -12.18 -30.43
N ILE A 275 -11.33 -11.44 -29.73
CA ILE A 275 -11.06 -10.11 -29.18
C ILE A 275 -10.18 -10.27 -27.95
N VAL A 276 -8.92 -9.86 -28.08
CA VAL A 276 -7.97 -9.77 -26.97
C VAL A 276 -7.00 -8.61 -27.23
N GLU A 277 -6.94 -7.64 -26.32
CA GLU A 277 -5.88 -6.64 -26.32
C GLU A 277 -5.35 -6.44 -24.90
N LEU A 278 -4.04 -6.24 -24.78
CA LEU A 278 -3.35 -5.99 -23.53
C LEU A 278 -2.58 -4.67 -23.67
N ARG A 279 -2.78 -3.74 -22.75
CA ARG A 279 -2.06 -2.45 -22.70
C ARG A 279 -1.55 -2.19 -21.30
N LYS A 280 -0.54 -1.34 -21.18
CA LYS A 280 -0.01 -0.88 -19.90
C LYS A 280 -0.30 0.61 -19.78
N SER A 281 -0.86 1.03 -18.65
CA SER A 281 -1.03 2.45 -18.38
C SER A 281 0.22 3.02 -17.73
N LEU A 282 0.60 4.24 -18.12
CA LEU A 282 1.69 4.98 -17.50
C LEU A 282 1.24 5.74 -16.23
N ASN A 283 -0.07 5.90 -16.02
CA ASN A 283 -0.62 6.66 -14.89
C ASN A 283 -0.58 5.88 -13.58
N ASP A 284 -1.00 4.62 -13.62
CA ASP A 284 -1.07 3.73 -12.44
C ASP A 284 -0.12 2.53 -12.54
N ASN A 285 0.63 2.43 -13.64
CA ASN A 285 1.54 1.33 -13.95
C ASN A 285 0.87 -0.07 -13.98
N LYS A 286 -0.46 -0.13 -14.14
CA LYS A 286 -1.23 -1.38 -14.23
C LYS A 286 -1.35 -1.86 -15.66
N LEU A 287 -1.56 -3.17 -15.81
CA LEU A 287 -1.94 -3.76 -17.10
C LEU A 287 -3.45 -3.72 -17.26
N TYR A 288 -3.93 -3.47 -18.47
CA TYR A 288 -5.34 -3.43 -18.82
C TYR A 288 -5.60 -4.46 -19.92
N LEU A 289 -6.51 -5.39 -19.64
CA LEU A 289 -6.94 -6.46 -20.54
C LEU A 289 -8.36 -6.16 -21.04
N MET A 290 -8.54 -6.20 -22.36
CA MET A 290 -9.85 -6.16 -23.02
C MET A 290 -10.14 -7.51 -23.69
N TYR A 291 -11.33 -8.07 -23.46
CA TYR A 291 -11.79 -9.29 -24.11
C TYR A 291 -13.32 -9.35 -24.21
N ALA A 292 -13.84 -10.26 -25.04
CA ALA A 292 -15.27 -10.61 -25.08
C ALA A 292 -15.52 -11.84 -24.20
N ASN A 293 -16.40 -11.71 -23.21
CA ASN A 293 -16.73 -12.81 -22.30
C ASN A 293 -17.65 -13.85 -22.95
N SER A 294 -18.05 -14.88 -22.19
CA SER A 294 -18.95 -15.95 -22.69
C SER A 294 -20.35 -15.50 -23.12
N SER A 295 -20.78 -14.28 -22.76
CA SER A 295 -22.04 -13.66 -23.18
C SER A 295 -21.83 -12.65 -24.32
N GLU A 296 -20.63 -12.62 -24.91
CA GLU A 296 -20.20 -11.68 -25.96
C GLU A 296 -20.13 -10.21 -25.51
N ASP A 297 -20.22 -9.95 -24.21
CA ASP A 297 -20.03 -8.60 -23.66
C ASP A 297 -18.54 -8.25 -23.65
N ILE A 298 -18.22 -7.00 -24.00
CA ILE A 298 -16.86 -6.46 -23.89
C ILE A 298 -16.55 -6.16 -22.43
N VAL A 299 -15.52 -6.81 -21.91
CA VAL A 299 -15.05 -6.69 -20.53
C VAL A 299 -13.65 -6.06 -20.52
N PHE A 300 -13.44 -5.16 -19.57
CA PHE A 300 -12.13 -4.61 -19.26
C PHE A 300 -11.75 -5.00 -17.83
N GLN A 301 -10.53 -5.48 -17.65
CA GLN A 301 -9.95 -5.73 -16.33
C GLN A 301 -8.59 -5.03 -16.23
N ASN A 302 -8.22 -4.58 -15.03
CA ASN A 302 -6.85 -4.18 -14.74
C ASN A 302 -6.15 -5.21 -13.85
N TYR A 303 -4.82 -5.25 -13.93
CA TYR A 303 -3.96 -6.10 -13.13
C TYR A 303 -2.88 -5.27 -12.47
N ASP A 304 -2.88 -5.31 -11.14
CA ASP A 304 -1.82 -4.75 -10.32
C ASP A 304 -0.71 -5.78 -10.17
N THR A 305 0.43 -5.52 -10.81
CA THR A 305 1.57 -6.44 -10.79
C THR A 305 2.26 -6.51 -9.43
N ASN A 306 2.11 -5.48 -8.59
CA ASN A 306 2.73 -5.43 -7.26
C ASN A 306 1.91 -6.24 -6.25
N LEU A 307 0.57 -6.13 -6.34
CA LEU A 307 -0.36 -6.84 -5.46
C LEU A 307 -0.75 -8.22 -5.99
N ASN A 308 -0.46 -8.51 -7.26
CA ASN A 308 -0.91 -9.71 -7.97
C ASN A 308 -2.44 -9.86 -7.95
N THR A 309 -3.17 -8.75 -8.10
CA THR A 309 -4.63 -8.71 -8.04
C THR A 309 -5.24 -8.21 -9.35
N TRP A 310 -6.37 -8.82 -9.74
CA TRP A 310 -7.17 -8.41 -10.90
C TRP A 310 -8.44 -7.72 -10.44
N SER A 311 -8.80 -6.62 -11.09
CA SER A 311 -10.06 -5.90 -10.85
C SER A 311 -10.82 -5.67 -12.15
N THR A 312 -12.13 -5.91 -12.15
CA THR A 312 -13.00 -5.64 -13.29
C THR A 312 -13.40 -4.17 -13.29
N LEU A 313 -13.21 -3.49 -14.42
CA LEU A 313 -13.67 -2.11 -14.61
C LEU A 313 -15.20 -2.08 -14.76
N PRO A 314 -15.86 -0.95 -14.44
CA PRO A 314 -17.27 -0.76 -14.73
C PRO A 314 -17.62 -1.04 -16.20
N SER A 315 -18.78 -1.66 -16.41
CA SER A 315 -19.21 -2.12 -17.73
C SER A 315 -19.23 -0.98 -18.74
N ILE A 316 -18.63 -1.23 -19.92
CA ILE A 316 -18.69 -0.29 -21.05
C ILE A 316 -20.05 -0.34 -21.76
N GLY A 317 -20.85 -1.39 -21.53
CA GLY A 317 -22.15 -1.60 -22.16
C GLY A 317 -22.06 -1.86 -23.67
N LEU A 318 -21.06 -2.60 -24.13
CA LEU A 318 -20.88 -3.00 -25.53
C LEU A 318 -20.90 -4.52 -25.65
N ASN A 319 -21.41 -5.03 -26.79
CA ASN A 319 -21.49 -6.45 -27.08
C ASN A 319 -21.03 -6.72 -28.53
N SER A 320 -20.36 -7.85 -28.74
CA SER A 320 -19.77 -8.27 -30.03
C SER A 320 -20.65 -9.19 -30.90
N ASN A 321 -21.96 -9.31 -30.68
CA ASN A 321 -22.83 -10.21 -31.48
C ASN A 321 -22.91 -9.88 -32.98
N ASP A 322 -22.57 -8.67 -33.40
CA ASP A 322 -22.57 -8.29 -34.81
C ASP A 322 -21.33 -8.88 -35.52
N SER A 323 -21.52 -9.56 -36.65
CA SER A 323 -20.42 -10.19 -37.40
C SER A 323 -19.43 -9.19 -38.01
N THR A 324 -19.80 -7.91 -38.06
CA THR A 324 -18.94 -6.80 -38.50
C THR A 324 -18.37 -6.00 -37.32
N PHE A 325 -18.66 -6.40 -36.08
CA PHE A 325 -18.19 -5.70 -34.91
C PHE A 325 -16.67 -5.72 -34.82
N PHE A 326 -16.08 -4.56 -34.59
CA PHE A 326 -14.70 -4.44 -34.18
C PHE A 326 -14.57 -3.46 -33.03
N ILE A 327 -13.50 -3.65 -32.26
CA ILE A 327 -13.11 -2.77 -31.18
C ILE A 327 -11.60 -2.70 -31.07
N LYS A 328 -11.09 -1.53 -30.68
CA LYS A 328 -9.68 -1.27 -30.39
C LYS A 328 -9.50 -0.57 -29.07
N MET A 329 -8.52 -1.06 -28.31
CA MET A 329 -8.10 -0.48 -27.05
C MET A 329 -6.77 0.25 -27.23
N ALA A 330 -6.70 1.47 -26.72
CA ALA A 330 -5.47 2.23 -26.68
C ALA A 330 -5.35 3.04 -25.38
N ILE A 331 -4.12 3.25 -24.93
CA ILE A 331 -3.78 4.17 -23.84
C ILE A 331 -3.25 5.44 -24.49
N ASN A 332 -3.74 6.60 -24.06
CA ASN A 332 -3.18 7.87 -24.46
C ASN A 332 -1.91 8.14 -23.67
N GLU A 333 -0.77 8.25 -24.34
CA GLU A 333 0.54 8.46 -23.69
C GLU A 333 0.65 9.82 -23.00
N PHE A 334 -0.17 10.80 -23.39
CA PHE A 334 -0.15 12.14 -22.81
C PHE A 334 -0.94 12.23 -21.50
N ASP A 335 -2.15 11.68 -21.46
CA ASP A 335 -3.05 11.79 -20.30
C ASP A 335 -3.23 10.47 -19.52
N GLY A 336 -2.63 9.38 -20.02
CA GLY A 336 -2.61 8.03 -19.46
C GLY A 336 -3.98 7.33 -19.39
N ASN A 337 -5.02 7.90 -20.01
CA ASN A 337 -6.36 7.34 -19.97
C ASN A 337 -6.56 6.24 -21.02
N LEU A 338 -7.54 5.40 -20.75
CA LEU A 338 -7.93 4.27 -21.58
C LEU A 338 -9.03 4.67 -22.56
N TYR A 339 -8.88 4.28 -23.82
CA TYR A 339 -9.81 4.57 -24.90
C TYR A 339 -10.24 3.29 -25.61
N ALA A 340 -11.53 3.22 -25.93
CA ALA A 340 -12.15 2.14 -26.69
C ALA A 340 -12.81 2.71 -27.95
N LEU A 341 -12.19 2.47 -29.11
CA LEU A 341 -12.74 2.80 -30.43
C LEU A 341 -13.54 1.59 -30.93
N TYR A 342 -14.81 1.76 -31.24
CA TYR A 342 -15.68 0.62 -31.55
C TYR A 342 -16.68 0.92 -32.68
N GLN A 343 -17.15 -0.16 -33.31
CA GLN A 343 -18.23 -0.12 -34.28
C GLN A 343 -19.58 0.14 -33.59
N ASP A 344 -20.28 1.18 -34.01
CA ASP A 344 -21.57 1.64 -33.52
C ASP A 344 -22.55 1.73 -34.71
N GLY A 345 -23.28 0.63 -34.94
CA GLY A 345 -24.04 0.43 -36.16
C GLY A 345 -23.11 0.37 -37.38
N PRO A 346 -23.34 1.15 -38.46
CA PRO A 346 -22.45 1.18 -39.61
C PRO A 346 -21.27 2.14 -39.46
N LYS A 347 -21.08 2.79 -38.31
CA LYS A 347 -20.13 3.90 -38.10
C LYS A 347 -19.27 3.66 -36.85
N ILE A 348 -18.38 4.60 -36.54
CA ILE A 348 -17.45 4.49 -35.40
C ILE A 348 -17.84 5.45 -34.27
N SER A 349 -17.69 4.98 -33.04
CA SER A 349 -17.79 5.74 -31.80
C SER A 349 -16.52 5.53 -30.94
N LEU A 350 -16.29 6.43 -29.98
CA LEU A 350 -15.14 6.40 -29.08
C LEU A 350 -15.59 6.65 -27.65
N LYS A 351 -15.23 5.76 -26.73
CA LYS A 351 -15.39 5.96 -25.28
C LYS A 351 -14.03 6.08 -24.59
N LYS A 352 -13.98 6.87 -23.51
CA LYS A 352 -12.84 7.09 -22.64
C LYS A 352 -13.16 6.63 -21.22
N TYR A 353 -12.22 5.91 -20.62
CA TYR A 353 -12.17 5.58 -19.20
C TYR A 353 -11.03 6.37 -18.56
N ILE A 354 -11.35 7.13 -17.50
CA ILE A 354 -10.36 7.95 -16.81
C ILE A 354 -9.54 7.06 -15.88
N ILE A 355 -8.23 6.97 -16.12
CA ILE A 355 -7.27 6.31 -15.23
C ILE A 355 -6.68 7.39 -14.34
N VAL A 356 -7.06 7.36 -13.06
CA VAL A 356 -6.55 8.30 -12.07
C VAL A 356 -5.15 7.85 -11.67
N ALA A 357 -4.13 8.65 -11.99
CA ALA A 357 -2.79 8.44 -11.47
C ALA A 357 -2.78 8.66 -9.95
N PRO A 358 -1.98 7.91 -9.17
CA PRO A 358 -1.77 8.24 -7.77
C PRO A 358 -1.25 9.68 -7.65
N LEU A 359 -1.87 10.50 -6.80
CA LEU A 359 -1.38 11.86 -6.59
C LEU A 359 0.06 11.81 -6.08
N ASN A 360 0.94 12.63 -6.65
CA ASN A 360 2.33 12.72 -6.21
C ASN A 360 2.44 13.54 -4.91
N LEU A 361 1.97 12.97 -3.82
CA LEU A 361 1.92 13.59 -2.50
C LEU A 361 3.20 13.26 -1.72
N THR A 362 3.74 14.25 -1.00
CA THR A 362 4.76 13.98 0.02
C THR A 362 4.16 13.51 1.34
N LYS A 363 2.89 13.89 1.57
CA LYS A 363 2.08 13.56 2.74
C LYS A 363 0.69 13.13 2.28
N MET A 364 0.23 11.98 2.77
CA MET A 364 -1.08 11.44 2.46
C MET A 364 -1.97 11.41 3.71
N TYR A 365 -3.25 11.75 3.57
CA TYR A 365 -4.24 11.74 4.65
C TYR A 365 -5.21 10.57 4.50
N VAL A 366 -5.54 9.93 5.62
CA VAL A 366 -6.48 8.81 5.71
C VAL A 366 -7.44 9.09 6.86
N ASP A 367 -8.73 9.10 6.57
CA ASP A 367 -9.79 9.42 7.53
C ASP A 367 -11.04 8.66 7.10
N VAL A 368 -11.49 7.74 7.96
CA VAL A 368 -12.66 6.88 7.69
C VAL A 368 -13.94 7.71 7.52
N ASP A 369 -13.99 8.91 8.11
CA ASP A 369 -15.14 9.82 8.10
C ASP A 369 -15.05 10.89 7.00
N ALA A 370 -13.99 10.89 6.17
CA ALA A 370 -13.84 11.84 5.07
C ALA A 370 -14.94 11.70 4.01
N THR A 371 -15.38 12.84 3.48
CA THR A 371 -16.51 12.92 2.53
C THR A 371 -16.17 13.57 1.19
N GLY A 372 -14.92 14.02 1.00
CA GLY A 372 -14.44 14.70 -0.19
C GLY A 372 -14.10 13.75 -1.34
N THR A 373 -13.04 14.09 -2.09
CA THR A 373 -12.68 13.37 -3.33
C THR A 373 -12.08 11.99 -3.12
N GLY A 374 -11.60 11.67 -1.91
CA GLY A 374 -10.98 10.37 -1.61
C GLY A 374 -9.61 10.18 -2.26
N ASP A 375 -8.83 11.26 -2.40
CA ASP A 375 -7.54 11.28 -3.07
C ASP A 375 -6.33 11.45 -2.13
N GLY A 376 -6.59 11.60 -0.83
CA GLY A 376 -5.54 11.70 0.20
C GLY A 376 -4.81 13.03 0.26
N SER A 377 -5.25 14.07 -0.47
CA SER A 377 -4.53 15.37 -0.57
C SER A 377 -4.70 16.30 0.64
N SER A 378 -5.74 16.08 1.46
CA SER A 378 -6.06 16.84 2.68
C SER A 378 -6.99 16.00 3.56
N TRP A 379 -7.24 16.40 4.81
CA TRP A 379 -8.25 15.73 5.65
C TRP A 379 -9.63 15.65 5.00
N ALA A 380 -10.11 16.74 4.39
CA ALA A 380 -11.40 16.75 3.70
C ALA A 380 -11.47 15.76 2.53
N ASN A 381 -10.35 15.56 1.83
CA ASN A 381 -10.22 14.68 0.67
C ASN A 381 -9.51 13.35 1.01
N ALA A 382 -9.39 13.01 2.29
CA ALA A 382 -8.61 11.87 2.73
C ALA A 382 -9.16 10.56 2.16
N TYR A 383 -8.29 9.55 2.06
CA TYR A 383 -8.75 8.20 1.77
C TYR A 383 -9.59 7.68 2.93
N THR A 384 -10.75 7.11 2.65
CA THR A 384 -11.62 6.47 3.66
C THR A 384 -11.23 5.02 3.97
N SER A 385 -10.22 4.50 3.26
CA SER A 385 -9.66 3.16 3.48
C SER A 385 -8.14 3.25 3.50
N LEU A 386 -7.53 2.74 4.57
CA LEU A 386 -6.08 2.63 4.69
C LEU A 386 -5.50 1.67 3.64
N THR A 387 -6.21 0.60 3.27
CA THR A 387 -5.80 -0.29 2.18
C THR A 387 -5.69 0.48 0.87
N ASN A 388 -6.69 1.29 0.52
CA ASN A 388 -6.66 2.10 -0.69
C ASN A 388 -5.54 3.15 -0.65
N ALA A 389 -5.28 3.75 0.52
CA ALA A 389 -4.17 4.70 0.68
C ALA A 389 -2.81 4.04 0.44
N LEU A 390 -2.58 2.86 1.02
CA LEU A 390 -1.35 2.07 0.83
C LEU A 390 -1.15 1.64 -0.62
N ASP A 391 -2.23 1.27 -1.33
CA ASP A 391 -2.18 0.90 -2.75
C ASP A 391 -1.86 2.10 -3.68
N ASN A 392 -2.06 3.33 -3.21
CA ASN A 392 -1.86 4.57 -3.98
C ASN A 392 -0.67 5.40 -3.48
N ILE A 393 0.19 4.84 -2.63
CA ILE A 393 1.34 5.57 -2.12
C ILE A 393 2.34 5.88 -3.26
N GLY A 394 2.58 7.17 -3.50
CA GLY A 394 3.52 7.63 -4.51
C GLY A 394 4.97 7.49 -4.05
N THR A 395 5.92 7.46 -4.99
CA THR A 395 7.37 7.35 -4.71
C THR A 395 7.97 8.49 -3.89
N ASN A 396 7.29 9.64 -3.80
CA ASN A 396 7.69 10.78 -2.99
C ASN A 396 6.99 10.86 -1.63
N THR A 397 6.09 9.92 -1.31
CA THR A 397 5.34 9.94 -0.05
C THR A 397 6.25 9.52 1.09
N THR A 398 6.49 10.41 2.05
CA THR A 398 7.30 10.14 3.25
C THR A 398 6.45 10.04 4.50
N GLU A 399 5.22 10.57 4.47
CA GLU A 399 4.31 10.60 5.61
C GLU A 399 2.90 10.14 5.23
N MET A 400 2.29 9.33 6.07
CA MET A 400 0.88 8.99 6.00
C MET A 400 0.23 9.30 7.36
N TRP A 401 -0.79 10.14 7.37
CA TRP A 401 -1.46 10.64 8.57
C TRP A 401 -2.85 10.03 8.65
N LEU A 402 -3.14 9.30 9.72
CA LEU A 402 -4.41 8.66 9.99
C LEU A 402 -5.15 9.44 11.07
N ALA A 403 -6.38 9.83 10.79
CA ALA A 403 -7.29 10.35 11.80
C ALA A 403 -7.64 9.26 12.84
N ASP A 404 -8.35 9.66 13.87
CA ASP A 404 -8.98 8.74 14.80
C ASP A 404 -10.01 7.87 14.07
N GLY A 405 -10.29 6.71 14.64
CA GLY A 405 -11.22 5.76 14.08
C GLY A 405 -10.62 4.37 13.86
N THR A 406 -11.46 3.47 13.36
CA THR A 406 -11.15 2.05 13.21
C THR A 406 -10.96 1.69 11.74
N TYR A 407 -9.79 1.16 11.41
CA TYR A 407 -9.40 0.74 10.07
C TYR A 407 -9.22 -0.78 10.05
N THR A 408 -10.05 -1.46 9.25
CA THR A 408 -9.97 -2.92 9.05
C THR A 408 -9.43 -3.24 7.66
N PRO A 409 -8.44 -4.15 7.52
CA PRO A 409 -7.99 -4.61 6.22
C PRO A 409 -9.12 -5.26 5.41
N THR A 410 -9.32 -4.84 4.16
CA THR A 410 -10.35 -5.40 3.27
C THR A 410 -9.73 -6.26 2.16
N GLY A 411 -10.45 -7.30 1.71
CA GLY A 411 -10.04 -8.10 0.54
C GLY A 411 -10.27 -9.60 0.72
N ASN A 412 -9.21 -10.33 1.09
CA ASN A 412 -9.13 -11.80 1.07
C ASN A 412 -9.60 -12.46 2.39
N GLY A 413 -10.74 -12.03 2.92
CA GLY A 413 -11.28 -12.53 4.19
C GLY A 413 -10.25 -12.42 5.34
N THR A 414 -10.06 -13.50 6.10
CA THR A 414 -9.10 -13.55 7.23
C THR A 414 -7.64 -13.39 6.80
N ALA A 415 -7.32 -13.57 5.51
CA ALA A 415 -5.97 -13.35 4.98
C ALA A 415 -5.72 -11.89 4.54
N SER A 416 -6.69 -10.99 4.68
CA SER A 416 -6.49 -9.55 4.44
C SER A 416 -5.43 -8.99 5.39
N THR A 417 -4.70 -7.94 4.99
CA THR A 417 -3.66 -7.33 5.81
C THR A 417 -3.36 -5.90 5.31
N PHE A 418 -2.90 -5.01 6.18
CA PHE A 418 -2.26 -3.77 5.74
C PHE A 418 -0.85 -4.10 5.24
N ASN A 419 -0.71 -4.16 3.92
CA ASN A 419 0.52 -4.58 3.27
C ASN A 419 1.45 -3.38 3.08
N ILE A 420 2.59 -3.39 3.78
CA ILE A 420 3.58 -2.33 3.72
C ILE A 420 4.70 -2.76 2.76
N VAL A 421 4.59 -2.34 1.49
CA VAL A 421 5.53 -2.69 0.41
C VAL A 421 6.43 -1.53 -0.01
N ASN A 422 6.06 -0.29 0.33
CA ASN A 422 6.84 0.91 0.02
C ASN A 422 7.84 1.26 1.13
N GLU A 423 9.04 1.68 0.76
CA GLU A 423 10.15 1.92 1.69
C GLU A 423 10.17 3.36 2.21
N GLY A 424 10.70 3.55 3.42
CA GLY A 424 11.15 4.86 3.90
C GLY A 424 10.07 5.89 4.24
N PHE A 425 8.84 5.45 4.53
CA PHE A 425 7.76 6.33 4.99
C PHE A 425 7.36 6.03 6.44
N THR A 426 6.74 7.01 7.09
CA THR A 426 6.16 6.87 8.44
C THR A 426 4.63 6.90 8.38
N LEU A 427 4.00 5.95 9.06
CA LEU A 427 2.55 5.94 9.30
C LEU A 427 2.30 6.50 10.71
N TYR A 428 1.62 7.64 10.76
CA TYR A 428 1.26 8.35 11.98
C TYR A 428 -0.23 8.18 12.28
N GLY A 429 -0.58 7.78 13.50
CA GLY A 429 -1.93 7.89 14.08
C GLY A 429 -1.97 8.92 15.22
N GLY A 430 -3.17 9.11 15.78
CA GLY A 430 -3.42 10.05 16.88
C GLY A 430 -3.74 11.47 16.43
N PHE A 431 -4.32 11.64 15.24
CA PHE A 431 -4.85 12.91 14.74
C PHE A 431 -6.37 12.98 14.91
N ASN A 432 -6.94 14.16 15.11
CA ASN A 432 -8.40 14.39 15.08
C ASN A 432 -8.93 14.72 13.67
N GLY A 433 -8.09 14.65 12.63
CA GLY A 433 -8.48 15.00 11.26
C GLY A 433 -8.55 16.50 10.97
N THR A 434 -7.89 17.34 11.78
CA THR A 434 -7.91 18.81 11.61
C THR A 434 -6.53 19.46 11.59
N GLU A 435 -5.51 18.69 11.91
CA GLU A 435 -4.14 19.15 12.10
C GLU A 435 -3.49 19.52 10.77
N THR A 436 -2.72 20.59 10.78
CA THR A 436 -1.92 21.06 9.64
C THR A 436 -0.44 20.72 9.80
N GLN A 437 0.02 20.44 11.02
CA GLN A 437 1.41 20.17 11.36
C GLN A 437 1.56 18.97 12.31
N LEU A 438 2.66 18.23 12.18
CA LEU A 438 2.90 17.02 12.98
C LEU A 438 2.96 17.33 14.49
N SER A 439 3.39 18.53 14.87
CA SER A 439 3.46 18.98 16.26
C SER A 439 2.10 19.25 16.90
N GLU A 440 1.01 19.32 16.13
CA GLU A 440 -0.36 19.46 16.64
C GLU A 440 -0.95 18.09 17.04
N ARG A 441 -0.31 16.99 16.63
CA ARG A 441 -0.70 15.61 16.94
C ARG A 441 -0.55 15.34 18.44
N ASP A 442 -1.59 14.79 19.05
CA ASP A 442 -1.59 14.40 20.46
C ASP A 442 -1.97 12.91 20.60
N VAL A 443 -0.94 12.06 20.73
CA VAL A 443 -1.11 10.60 20.81
C VAL A 443 -1.63 10.10 22.16
N LEU A 444 -1.64 10.95 23.19
CA LEU A 444 -2.05 10.57 24.54
C LEU A 444 -3.51 10.92 24.79
N ASN A 445 -3.96 12.07 24.28
CA ASN A 445 -5.29 12.62 24.60
C ASN A 445 -6.29 12.54 23.45
N ASN A 446 -5.87 12.43 22.19
CA ASN A 446 -6.81 12.29 21.08
C ASN A 446 -7.48 10.91 21.09
N ALA A 447 -8.62 10.82 20.41
CA ALA A 447 -9.24 9.53 20.13
C ALA A 447 -8.26 8.61 19.35
N PRO A 448 -8.29 7.29 19.60
CA PRO A 448 -7.29 6.40 19.06
C PRO A 448 -7.49 6.14 17.56
N THR A 449 -6.37 6.06 16.85
CA THR A 449 -6.29 5.41 15.53
C THR A 449 -6.12 3.90 15.76
N ILE A 450 -7.12 3.10 15.39
CA ILE A 450 -7.15 1.64 15.62
C ILE A 450 -7.02 0.90 14.31
N LEU A 451 -6.03 0.01 14.22
CA LEU A 451 -5.86 -0.98 13.17
C LEU A 451 -6.42 -2.31 13.67
N GLU A 452 -7.59 -2.69 13.14
CA GLU A 452 -8.45 -3.73 13.69
C GLU A 452 -8.38 -5.04 12.91
N GLY A 453 -8.27 -6.14 13.65
CA GLY A 453 -8.27 -7.51 13.15
C GLY A 453 -9.52 -8.31 13.50
N ASP A 454 -10.27 -7.97 14.55
CA ASP A 454 -11.55 -8.59 14.89
C ASP A 454 -12.65 -7.99 14.00
N VAL A 455 -13.02 -8.74 12.95
CA VAL A 455 -13.92 -8.24 11.91
C VAL A 455 -15.35 -8.12 12.42
N ASN A 456 -15.75 -8.99 13.36
CA ASN A 456 -17.10 -9.03 13.90
C ASN A 456 -17.25 -8.37 15.28
N GLY A 457 -16.16 -7.96 15.93
CA GLY A 457 -16.17 -7.39 17.28
C GLY A 457 -16.75 -8.34 18.32
N ASN A 458 -16.56 -9.65 18.13
CA ASN A 458 -17.29 -10.69 18.85
C ASN A 458 -16.42 -11.46 19.86
N ASP A 459 -15.17 -11.03 20.05
CA ASP A 459 -14.21 -11.78 20.84
C ASP A 459 -14.51 -11.81 22.33
N THR A 460 -14.54 -13.03 22.88
CA THR A 460 -14.86 -13.29 24.29
C THR A 460 -13.65 -13.73 25.12
N SER A 461 -12.51 -13.97 24.46
CA SER A 461 -11.29 -14.46 25.08
C SER A 461 -10.09 -14.21 24.16
N ILE A 462 -8.91 -14.04 24.76
CA ILE A 462 -7.62 -13.86 24.07
C ILE A 462 -7.01 -15.18 23.58
N ASP A 463 -7.64 -16.32 23.87
CA ASP A 463 -7.15 -17.63 23.42
C ASP A 463 -7.31 -17.80 21.88
N PRO A 464 -6.21 -18.05 21.13
CA PRO A 464 -6.22 -18.14 19.66
C PRO A 464 -7.06 -19.30 19.08
N TYR A 465 -7.51 -20.25 19.90
CA TYR A 465 -8.37 -21.37 19.46
C TYR A 465 -9.86 -21.16 19.70
N THR A 466 -10.26 -20.05 20.34
CA THR A 466 -11.67 -19.74 20.54
C THR A 466 -12.37 -19.50 19.21
N SER A 467 -13.63 -19.94 19.11
CA SER A 467 -14.38 -19.85 17.86
C SER A 467 -14.78 -18.42 17.48
N SER A 468 -14.86 -17.50 18.45
CA SER A 468 -15.12 -16.08 18.18
C SER A 468 -14.02 -15.50 17.28
N ARG A 469 -12.75 -15.88 17.53
CA ARG A 469 -11.59 -15.41 16.77
C ARG A 469 -11.44 -16.00 15.37
N SER A 470 -12.42 -16.74 14.87
CA SER A 470 -12.32 -17.45 13.59
C SER A 470 -12.47 -16.53 12.38
N ASP A 471 -13.15 -15.38 12.56
CA ASP A 471 -13.26 -14.34 11.54
C ASP A 471 -12.13 -13.32 11.57
N ASN A 472 -11.29 -13.35 12.60
CA ASN A 472 -10.22 -12.39 12.76
C ASN A 472 -9.18 -12.50 11.63
N ILE A 473 -8.66 -11.34 11.28
CA ILE A 473 -7.51 -11.18 10.41
C ILE A 473 -6.30 -11.91 11.01
N LYS A 474 -5.63 -12.73 10.19
CA LYS A 474 -4.46 -13.52 10.62
C LYS A 474 -3.28 -12.62 10.99
N ARG A 475 -3.04 -11.55 10.24
CA ARG A 475 -1.94 -10.60 10.42
C ARG A 475 -2.44 -9.20 10.10
N VAL A 476 -2.59 -8.34 11.10
CA VAL A 476 -3.14 -6.99 10.86
C VAL A 476 -2.21 -6.20 9.94
N ILE A 477 -0.90 -6.25 10.17
CA ILE A 477 0.13 -5.63 9.33
C ILE A 477 1.09 -6.68 8.82
N THR A 478 1.36 -6.65 7.52
CA THR A 478 2.45 -7.40 6.90
C THR A 478 3.44 -6.42 6.29
N GLN A 479 4.68 -6.45 6.76
CA GLN A 479 5.75 -5.59 6.25
C GLN A 479 6.70 -6.38 5.38
N SER A 480 6.94 -5.87 4.17
CA SER A 480 7.96 -6.36 3.23
C SER A 480 8.89 -5.27 2.71
N SER A 481 8.71 -4.02 3.16
CA SER A 481 9.52 -2.86 2.81
C SER A 481 10.56 -2.52 3.87
N ARG A 482 11.59 -1.75 3.49
CA ARG A 482 12.65 -1.29 4.40
C ARG A 482 12.33 0.07 5.03
N TYR A 483 12.83 0.28 6.25
CA TYR A 483 12.82 1.57 6.95
C TYR A 483 11.41 2.13 7.17
N PHE A 484 10.48 1.27 7.58
CA PHE A 484 9.12 1.67 7.95
C PHE A 484 9.08 2.12 9.42
N GLU A 485 8.40 3.22 9.70
CA GLU A 485 8.04 3.62 11.06
C GLU A 485 6.52 3.59 11.25
N LEU A 486 6.09 2.95 12.33
CA LEU A 486 4.73 2.96 12.84
C LEU A 486 4.67 3.81 14.11
N ASN A 487 3.84 4.86 14.13
CA ASN A 487 3.86 5.84 15.20
C ASN A 487 2.46 6.29 15.64
N GLY A 488 2.04 6.01 16.89
CA GLY A 488 0.79 6.52 17.44
C GLY A 488 -0.47 5.74 17.05
N VAL A 489 -0.38 4.43 16.83
CA VAL A 489 -1.55 3.59 16.51
C VAL A 489 -1.76 2.47 17.52
N THR A 490 -3.00 2.03 17.65
CA THR A 490 -3.36 0.78 18.34
C THR A 490 -3.53 -0.32 17.30
N VAL A 491 -2.85 -1.45 17.47
CA VAL A 491 -3.02 -2.66 16.63
C VAL A 491 -3.66 -3.75 17.48
N GLN A 492 -4.83 -4.23 17.08
CA GLN A 492 -5.59 -5.19 17.88
C GLN A 492 -6.32 -6.25 17.05
N GLY A 493 -6.77 -7.31 17.73
CA GLY A 493 -7.68 -8.31 17.16
C GLY A 493 -7.03 -9.31 16.21
N GLY A 494 -5.73 -9.25 15.91
CA GLY A 494 -5.06 -10.23 15.06
C GLY A 494 -5.12 -11.66 15.61
N ASN A 495 -5.29 -12.68 14.76
CA ASN A 495 -5.31 -14.10 15.15
C ASN A 495 -4.50 -15.01 14.22
N SER A 496 -3.17 -14.99 14.32
CA SER A 496 -2.29 -15.73 13.39
C SER A 496 -2.27 -17.22 13.68
N ASP A 497 -2.30 -18.05 12.62
CA ASP A 497 -2.03 -19.49 12.74
C ASP A 497 -0.53 -19.82 12.85
N THR A 498 0.33 -18.83 12.59
CA THR A 498 1.78 -18.97 12.56
C THR A 498 2.42 -17.94 13.47
N ALA A 499 2.79 -16.78 12.93
CA ALA A 499 3.48 -15.71 13.63
C ALA A 499 2.90 -14.34 13.25
N GLY A 500 3.22 -13.32 14.04
CA GLY A 500 3.03 -11.91 13.69
C GLY A 500 1.57 -11.50 13.61
N ALA A 501 0.75 -11.88 14.61
CA ALA A 501 -0.67 -11.58 14.61
C ALA A 501 -0.98 -10.09 14.48
N ALA A 502 -0.20 -9.24 15.17
CA ALA A 502 -0.26 -7.79 14.99
C ALA A 502 0.61 -7.36 13.80
N ILE A 503 1.91 -7.69 13.86
CA ILE A 503 2.88 -7.33 12.83
C ILE A 503 3.69 -8.57 12.46
N PHE A 504 3.69 -8.89 11.18
CA PHE A 504 4.62 -9.84 10.59
C PHE A 504 5.62 -9.10 9.70
N SER A 505 6.88 -9.04 10.13
CA SER A 505 7.98 -8.44 9.38
C SER A 505 9.07 -9.50 9.17
N ASN A 506 9.36 -9.79 7.91
CA ASN A 506 10.37 -10.77 7.53
C ASN A 506 11.30 -10.16 6.46
N PHE A 507 12.51 -10.69 6.38
CA PHE A 507 13.58 -10.27 5.47
C PHE A 507 14.22 -8.92 5.86
N GLN A 508 15.23 -8.45 5.12
CA GLN A 508 16.17 -7.38 5.49
C GLN A 508 15.56 -5.99 5.69
N VAL A 509 14.81 -5.82 6.77
CA VAL A 509 13.80 -4.78 6.89
C VAL A 509 13.99 -4.06 8.22
N GLY A 510 14.31 -2.76 8.20
CA GLY A 510 14.26 -1.94 9.41
C GLY A 510 12.81 -1.66 9.81
N LEU A 511 12.51 -1.77 11.11
CA LEU A 511 11.19 -1.45 11.68
C LEU A 511 11.36 -0.59 12.94
N SER A 512 10.68 0.56 12.96
CA SER A 512 10.58 1.46 14.12
C SER A 512 9.12 1.49 14.57
N ILE A 513 8.88 1.28 15.86
CA ILE A 513 7.56 1.32 16.49
C ILE A 513 7.62 2.35 17.61
N LYS A 514 6.74 3.35 17.58
CA LYS A 514 6.72 4.44 18.58
C LYS A 514 5.31 4.77 19.04
N ASN A 515 5.10 5.01 20.33
CA ASN A 515 3.80 5.46 20.84
C ASN A 515 2.64 4.53 20.43
N CYS A 516 2.91 3.23 20.27
CA CYS A 516 1.92 2.28 19.76
C CYS A 516 1.37 1.41 20.89
N LYS A 517 0.18 0.85 20.67
CA LYS A 517 -0.42 -0.15 21.56
C LYS A 517 -0.69 -1.44 20.80
N PHE A 518 -0.34 -2.57 21.38
CA PHE A 518 -0.62 -3.90 20.85
C PHE A 518 -1.52 -4.63 21.84
N ILE A 519 -2.80 -4.78 21.51
CA ILE A 519 -3.83 -5.19 22.46
C ILE A 519 -4.61 -6.39 21.91
N ASN A 520 -4.90 -7.39 22.74
CA ASN A 520 -5.80 -8.49 22.40
C ASN A 520 -5.43 -9.24 21.09
N ASN A 521 -4.15 -9.26 20.73
CA ASN A 521 -3.68 -10.04 19.59
C ASN A 521 -3.36 -11.46 20.05
N ALA A 522 -3.64 -12.43 19.20
CA ALA A 522 -3.46 -13.85 19.49
C ALA A 522 -2.65 -14.54 18.38
N SER A 523 -1.67 -15.36 18.73
CA SER A 523 -0.89 -16.12 17.76
C SER A 523 -0.77 -17.58 18.16
N ARG A 524 -0.87 -18.49 17.20
CA ARG A 524 -0.79 -19.92 17.48
C ARG A 524 0.63 -20.44 17.59
N SER A 525 1.65 -19.81 17.00
CA SER A 525 3.03 -20.36 17.02
C SER A 525 4.13 -19.39 17.45
N ALA A 526 4.27 -18.20 16.87
CA ALA A 526 5.35 -17.27 17.24
C ALA A 526 4.82 -15.85 17.43
N GLY A 527 5.69 -14.94 17.88
CA GLY A 527 5.27 -13.71 18.57
C GLY A 527 4.22 -12.81 17.90
N ILE A 528 3.57 -11.98 18.71
CA ILE A 528 2.55 -11.01 18.29
C ILE A 528 3.11 -10.02 17.28
N VAL A 529 4.28 -9.47 17.60
CA VAL A 529 5.19 -8.81 16.69
C VAL A 529 6.30 -9.78 16.38
N TYR A 530 6.34 -10.27 15.14
CA TYR A 530 7.37 -11.15 14.64
C TYR A 530 8.31 -10.38 13.74
N PHE A 531 9.61 -10.43 14.06
CA PHE A 531 10.66 -9.75 13.34
C PHE A 531 11.84 -10.69 13.06
N ALA A 532 12.10 -11.00 11.80
CA ALA A 532 13.18 -11.90 11.40
C ALA A 532 14.08 -11.28 10.33
N VAL A 533 15.40 -11.40 10.52
CA VAL A 533 16.41 -10.94 9.54
C VAL A 533 16.88 -12.11 8.67
N ALA A 534 16.70 -12.03 7.35
CA ALA A 534 17.27 -13.00 6.40
C ALA A 534 18.57 -12.46 5.75
N GLY A 535 19.50 -13.35 5.39
CA GLY A 535 20.80 -12.98 4.85
C GLY A 535 20.78 -12.67 3.34
N LEU A 536 21.21 -11.47 2.94
CA LEU A 536 21.93 -11.29 1.67
C LEU A 536 23.41 -11.46 1.96
N ILE A 537 24.02 -12.47 1.35
CA ILE A 537 25.48 -12.55 1.25
C ILE A 537 25.92 -11.42 0.31
N GLN A 538 26.32 -10.27 0.86
CA GLN A 538 27.28 -9.43 0.17
C GLN A 538 28.65 -9.68 0.81
N ASN A 539 29.44 -10.56 0.20
CA ASN A 539 30.88 -10.66 0.42
C ASN A 539 31.35 -10.90 1.88
N GLY A 540 30.60 -11.68 2.67
CA GLY A 540 31.00 -12.02 4.04
C GLY A 540 30.82 -10.90 5.07
N THR A 541 30.23 -9.75 4.69
CA THR A 541 29.81 -8.69 5.61
C THR A 541 28.29 -8.69 5.74
N GLY A 542 27.79 -9.02 6.93
CA GLY A 542 26.37 -9.03 7.25
C GLY A 542 25.65 -7.69 7.09
N ALA A 543 24.42 -7.73 6.59
CA ALA A 543 23.50 -6.60 6.72
C ALA A 543 23.21 -6.33 8.21
N VAL A 544 23.42 -5.08 8.65
CA VAL A 544 23.00 -4.59 9.96
C VAL A 544 21.56 -4.11 9.83
N THR A 545 20.66 -4.71 10.60
CA THR A 545 19.25 -4.35 10.65
C THR A 545 18.90 -3.82 12.04
N ASN A 546 18.07 -2.79 12.11
CA ASN A 546 17.63 -2.23 13.39
C ASN A 546 16.14 -2.53 13.59
N PHE A 547 15.79 -2.95 14.81
CA PHE A 547 14.42 -3.05 15.29
C PHE A 547 14.29 -2.21 16.55
N ASN A 548 13.48 -1.16 16.50
CA ASN A 548 13.36 -0.19 17.59
C ASN A 548 11.91 -0.12 18.06
N VAL A 549 11.69 -0.19 19.37
CA VAL A 549 10.37 -0.01 19.98
C VAL A 549 10.51 0.99 21.12
N GLU A 550 9.73 2.08 21.05
CA GLU A 550 9.79 3.17 22.01
C GLU A 550 8.39 3.58 22.50
N ASN A 551 8.25 3.89 23.79
CA ASN A 551 7.03 4.46 24.39
C ASN A 551 5.76 3.66 24.01
N SER A 552 5.85 2.33 23.98
CA SER A 552 4.77 1.47 23.48
C SER A 552 4.26 0.50 24.53
N GLU A 553 3.02 0.06 24.38
CA GLU A 553 2.31 -0.82 25.29
C GLU A 553 1.98 -2.15 24.61
N PHE A 554 2.22 -3.27 25.30
CA PHE A 554 1.81 -4.61 24.89
C PHE A 554 0.97 -5.22 26.00
N SER A 555 -0.34 -5.31 25.78
CA SER A 555 -1.27 -5.73 26.81
C SER A 555 -2.30 -6.75 26.35
N ASN A 556 -2.61 -7.70 27.24
CA ASN A 556 -3.63 -8.73 27.01
C ASN A 556 -3.42 -9.54 25.72
N ASN A 557 -2.18 -9.74 25.29
CA ASN A 557 -1.90 -10.56 24.11
C ASN A 557 -1.68 -12.02 24.50
N SER A 558 -1.94 -12.93 23.56
CA SER A 558 -1.71 -14.35 23.75
C SER A 558 -0.87 -14.94 22.63
N ALA A 559 0.13 -15.77 22.96
CA ALA A 559 0.77 -16.58 21.94
C ALA A 559 1.10 -17.98 22.44
N ARG A 560 1.00 -18.98 21.55
CA ARG A 560 1.23 -20.40 21.87
C ARG A 560 2.43 -20.98 21.12
N TYR A 561 2.94 -22.13 21.58
CA TYR A 561 4.16 -22.84 21.15
C TYR A 561 5.47 -22.08 21.40
N TRP A 562 5.83 -21.17 20.51
CA TRP A 562 6.97 -20.26 20.62
C TRP A 562 6.46 -18.83 20.83
N GLY A 563 5.36 -18.68 21.58
CA GLY A 563 4.63 -17.43 21.63
C GLY A 563 5.29 -16.38 22.53
N GLN A 564 5.51 -15.16 22.04
CA GLN A 564 5.95 -13.99 22.80
C GLN A 564 5.22 -12.72 22.33
N ALA A 565 5.26 -11.61 23.06
CA ALA A 565 4.84 -10.31 22.52
C ALA A 565 5.75 -9.94 21.35
N ILE A 566 7.06 -10.06 21.55
CA ILE A 566 8.07 -9.75 20.56
C ILE A 566 8.94 -10.98 20.33
N TYR A 567 9.00 -11.43 19.10
CA TYR A 567 9.96 -12.44 18.66
C TYR A 567 10.94 -11.83 17.66
N CYS A 568 12.22 -11.81 18.02
CA CYS A 568 13.30 -11.34 17.17
C CYS A 568 14.25 -12.50 16.84
N GLU A 569 14.58 -12.70 15.57
CA GLU A 569 15.58 -13.70 15.19
C GLU A 569 16.56 -13.27 14.10
N THR A 570 17.78 -13.81 14.19
CA THR A 570 18.73 -13.85 13.09
C THR A 570 18.47 -15.09 12.25
N GLY A 571 17.75 -14.95 11.15
CA GLY A 571 17.31 -16.06 10.29
C GLY A 571 18.38 -16.58 9.31
N SER A 572 19.61 -16.06 9.32
CA SER A 572 20.70 -16.56 8.46
C SER A 572 22.10 -16.30 9.06
N THR A 573 23.11 -17.02 8.54
CA THR A 573 24.52 -16.81 8.92
C THR A 573 24.99 -15.39 8.58
N TYR A 574 25.93 -14.87 9.36
CA TYR A 574 26.48 -13.51 9.22
C TYR A 574 25.47 -12.36 9.37
N THR A 575 24.28 -12.55 9.92
CA THR A 575 23.32 -11.45 10.12
C THR A 575 23.59 -10.69 11.43
N LYS A 576 23.40 -9.36 11.41
CA LYS A 576 23.51 -8.51 12.60
C LYS A 576 22.20 -7.78 12.85
N LEU A 577 21.64 -7.97 14.04
CA LEU A 577 20.40 -7.33 14.46
C LEU A 577 20.67 -6.47 15.70
N ASN A 578 20.41 -5.18 15.59
CA ASN A 578 20.37 -4.27 16.72
C ASN A 578 18.92 -4.14 17.19
N VAL A 579 18.65 -4.44 18.46
CA VAL A 579 17.31 -4.26 19.05
C VAL A 579 17.36 -3.23 20.16
N THR A 580 16.51 -2.21 20.08
CA THR A 580 16.39 -1.19 21.12
C THR A 580 14.96 -1.15 21.63
N LEU A 581 14.76 -1.45 22.91
CA LEU A 581 13.46 -1.36 23.59
C LEU A 581 13.55 -0.29 24.69
N VAL A 582 12.88 0.84 24.51
CA VAL A 582 12.93 1.97 25.44
C VAL A 582 11.54 2.34 25.92
N ASN A 583 11.34 2.53 27.23
CA ASN A 583 10.07 3.01 27.79
C ASN A 583 8.84 2.17 27.37
N ASN A 584 8.97 0.84 27.34
CA ASN A 584 7.86 -0.02 26.95
C ASN A 584 7.22 -0.70 28.15
N LEU A 585 5.91 -0.88 28.09
CA LEU A 585 5.11 -1.57 29.11
C LEU A 585 4.57 -2.88 28.55
N PHE A 586 4.88 -3.99 29.20
CA PHE A 586 4.38 -5.33 28.88
C PHE A 586 3.58 -5.88 30.05
N PHE A 587 2.27 -6.04 29.90
CA PHE A 587 1.45 -6.57 30.99
C PHE A 587 0.26 -7.43 30.58
N ASN A 588 -0.18 -8.29 31.49
CA ASN A 588 -1.31 -9.21 31.29
C ASN A 588 -1.19 -10.08 30.03
N ASN A 589 0.02 -10.31 29.53
CA ASN A 589 0.19 -11.17 28.37
C ASN A 589 0.33 -12.63 28.79
N ILE A 590 -0.24 -13.54 27.99
CA ILE A 590 -0.29 -14.97 28.29
C ILE A 590 0.41 -15.76 27.18
N TYR A 591 1.54 -16.36 27.53
CA TYR A 591 2.36 -17.13 26.60
C TYR A 591 2.39 -18.58 27.01
N SER A 592 2.24 -19.52 26.09
CA SER A 592 2.25 -20.93 26.43
C SER A 592 3.11 -21.77 25.49
N SER A 593 3.83 -22.76 26.00
CA SER A 593 4.54 -23.73 25.16
C SER A 593 3.67 -24.91 24.71
N ALA A 594 4.15 -25.71 23.75
CA ALA A 594 3.50 -26.97 23.39
C ALA A 594 3.46 -27.93 24.58
N ILE A 595 2.34 -28.64 24.72
CA ILE A 595 2.19 -29.70 25.74
C ILE A 595 3.15 -30.89 25.50
N THR A 596 3.63 -31.06 24.27
CA THR A 596 4.33 -32.27 23.83
C THR A 596 5.83 -32.10 23.56
N SER A 597 6.41 -30.90 23.72
CA SER A 597 7.79 -30.61 23.31
C SER A 597 8.57 -29.91 24.42
N PRO A 598 9.56 -30.56 25.07
CA PRO A 598 10.37 -29.94 26.11
C PRO A 598 11.35 -28.87 25.57
N ASN A 599 11.52 -28.78 24.25
CA ASN A 599 12.46 -27.86 23.59
C ASN A 599 11.81 -26.53 23.14
N GLU A 600 10.57 -26.28 23.54
CA GLU A 600 9.80 -25.10 23.18
C GLU A 600 9.56 -24.26 24.43
N GLY A 601 10.53 -23.42 24.81
CA GLY A 601 10.35 -22.52 25.94
C GLY A 601 9.35 -21.39 25.67
N THR A 602 8.93 -20.69 26.72
CA THR A 602 7.99 -19.56 26.63
C THR A 602 8.59 -18.27 27.19
N ALA A 603 8.33 -17.12 26.55
CA ALA A 603 8.75 -15.82 27.07
C ALA A 603 7.80 -14.67 26.75
N THR A 604 7.97 -13.54 27.44
CA THR A 604 7.28 -12.30 27.06
C THR A 604 7.94 -11.63 25.86
N ILE A 605 9.27 -11.60 25.83
CA ILE A 605 10.03 -11.21 24.65
C ILE A 605 11.15 -12.23 24.41
N GLN A 606 11.50 -12.46 23.14
CA GLN A 606 12.52 -13.42 22.76
C GLN A 606 13.53 -12.81 21.78
N PHE A 607 14.81 -12.99 22.10
CA PHE A 607 15.95 -12.72 21.22
C PHE A 607 16.60 -14.04 20.81
N ASN A 608 16.53 -14.39 19.53
CA ASN A 608 16.95 -15.69 19.03
C ASN A 608 18.12 -15.61 18.04
N ALA A 609 19.34 -15.87 18.53
CA ALA A 609 20.57 -15.85 17.74
C ALA A 609 20.93 -17.26 17.23
N ASN A 610 20.19 -17.74 16.23
CA ASN A 610 20.21 -19.16 15.79
C ASN A 610 21.37 -19.57 14.86
N ASN A 611 22.10 -18.63 14.26
CA ASN A 611 22.94 -18.96 13.10
C ASN A 611 24.43 -18.65 13.34
N ASN A 612 25.31 -19.44 12.71
CA ASN A 612 26.75 -19.22 12.75
C ASN A 612 27.13 -17.79 12.34
N ASN A 613 27.99 -17.15 13.13
CA ASN A 613 28.45 -15.76 12.93
C ASN A 613 27.32 -14.72 12.89
N SER A 614 26.12 -15.04 13.39
CA SER A 614 25.06 -14.06 13.59
C SER A 614 25.21 -13.37 14.94
N THR A 615 24.74 -12.14 15.06
CA THR A 615 24.78 -11.41 16.32
C THR A 615 23.49 -10.62 16.53
N ILE A 616 22.87 -10.81 17.69
CA ILE A 616 21.90 -9.87 18.24
C ILE A 616 22.65 -9.01 19.27
N THR A 617 22.58 -7.70 19.11
CA THR A 617 22.97 -6.74 20.15
C THR A 617 21.74 -5.94 20.54
N GLY A 618 21.54 -5.64 21.81
CA GLY A 618 20.42 -4.80 22.17
C GLY A 618 20.49 -4.13 23.52
N ASP A 619 19.60 -3.15 23.70
CA ASP A 619 19.44 -2.40 24.92
C ASP A 619 17.95 -2.38 25.29
N ILE A 620 17.65 -2.79 26.52
CA ILE A 620 16.32 -2.71 27.13
C ILE A 620 16.41 -1.69 28.26
N VAL A 621 15.79 -0.54 28.06
CA VAL A 621 15.94 0.61 28.96
C VAL A 621 14.57 1.11 29.41
N ASN A 622 14.43 1.39 30.71
CA ASN A 622 13.21 2.00 31.26
C ASN A 622 11.93 1.20 30.94
N CYS A 623 12.03 -0.13 30.78
CA CYS A 623 10.88 -0.97 30.48
C CYS A 623 10.28 -1.56 31.76
N THR A 624 8.96 -1.76 31.76
CA THR A 624 8.26 -2.49 32.83
C THR A 624 7.60 -3.73 32.24
N PHE A 625 7.92 -4.89 32.81
CA PHE A 625 7.28 -6.17 32.54
C PHE A 625 6.55 -6.61 33.80
N ALA A 626 5.23 -6.62 33.78
CA ALA A 626 4.44 -6.92 34.96
C ALA A 626 3.20 -7.75 34.70
N ASN A 627 2.87 -8.67 35.61
CA ASN A 627 1.68 -9.52 35.52
C ASN A 627 1.54 -10.30 34.20
N ASN A 628 2.66 -10.70 33.59
CA ASN A 628 2.65 -11.62 32.44
C ASN A 628 2.67 -13.06 32.95
N THR A 629 2.02 -13.97 32.23
CA THR A 629 1.94 -15.39 32.59
C THR A 629 2.53 -16.26 31.51
N ASN A 630 3.53 -17.06 31.89
CA ASN A 630 4.19 -18.04 31.05
C ASN A 630 3.71 -19.46 31.41
N ILE A 631 2.81 -20.00 30.60
CA ILE A 631 2.21 -21.33 30.77
C ILE A 631 3.14 -22.40 30.18
N LEU A 632 3.69 -23.24 31.03
CA LEU A 632 4.48 -24.42 30.66
C LEU A 632 3.58 -25.57 30.24
N GLY A 633 3.77 -26.07 29.01
CA GLY A 633 3.05 -27.23 28.48
C GLY A 633 3.57 -28.58 28.98
N ALA A 634 4.82 -28.66 29.44
CA ALA A 634 5.44 -29.89 29.96
C ALA A 634 6.44 -29.60 31.09
N THR A 635 6.72 -30.61 31.91
CA THR A 635 7.75 -30.53 32.96
C THR A 635 9.14 -30.40 32.35
N GLY A 636 9.96 -29.47 32.85
CA GLY A 636 11.33 -29.25 32.37
C GLY A 636 11.43 -28.34 31.15
N VAL A 637 10.33 -27.72 30.72
CA VAL A 637 10.35 -26.63 29.73
C VAL A 637 10.93 -25.37 30.39
N GLU A 638 11.90 -24.76 29.73
CA GLU A 638 12.51 -23.49 30.17
C GLU A 638 11.58 -22.30 29.90
N SER A 639 11.66 -21.27 30.73
CA SER A 639 10.79 -20.08 30.66
C SER A 639 11.47 -18.87 31.26
N ALA A 640 11.21 -17.71 30.69
CA ALA A 640 11.67 -16.43 31.22
C ALA A 640 10.76 -15.28 30.76
N VAL A 641 10.76 -14.15 31.46
CA VAL A 641 10.12 -12.93 30.95
C VAL A 641 10.89 -12.44 29.72
N ILE A 642 12.21 -12.35 29.83
CA ILE A 642 13.13 -11.97 28.77
C ILE A 642 13.93 -13.20 28.35
N GLY A 643 13.54 -13.81 27.24
CA GLY A 643 14.19 -14.98 26.69
C GLY A 643 15.39 -14.63 25.80
N MET A 644 16.53 -15.23 26.09
CA MET A 644 17.76 -15.07 25.31
C MET A 644 18.25 -16.44 24.87
N THR A 645 18.11 -16.75 23.58
CA THR A 645 18.54 -18.04 23.03
C THR A 645 19.74 -17.83 22.12
N VAL A 646 20.76 -18.66 22.31
CA VAL A 646 21.93 -18.78 21.43
C VAL A 646 22.03 -20.22 20.95
N ASP A 647 22.08 -20.41 19.63
CA ASP A 647 22.44 -21.71 19.05
C ASP A 647 23.90 -21.68 18.58
N ASP A 648 24.15 -21.11 17.40
CA ASP A 648 25.47 -20.93 16.79
C ASP A 648 25.92 -19.45 16.74
N GLY A 649 25.08 -18.53 17.24
CA GLY A 649 25.27 -17.09 17.16
C GLY A 649 25.88 -16.44 18.41
N SER A 650 25.71 -15.13 18.53
CA SER A 650 26.01 -14.36 19.74
C SER A 650 24.83 -13.46 20.07
N ASN A 651 24.48 -13.35 21.35
CA ASN A 651 23.41 -12.50 21.83
C ASN A 651 23.97 -11.62 22.96
N ASN A 652 23.96 -10.30 22.80
CA ASN A 652 24.52 -9.36 23.79
C ASN A 652 23.49 -8.27 24.05
N VAL A 653 22.67 -8.45 25.10
CA VAL A 653 21.62 -7.50 25.46
C VAL A 653 21.94 -6.90 26.82
N ASN A 654 21.85 -5.58 26.94
CA ASN A 654 21.93 -4.89 28.23
C ASN A 654 20.53 -4.55 28.73
N ILE A 655 20.33 -4.63 30.05
CA ILE A 655 19.07 -4.29 30.70
C ILE A 655 19.36 -3.21 31.73
N SER A 656 18.74 -2.05 31.61
CA SER A 656 19.01 -0.91 32.49
C SER A 656 17.73 -0.18 32.88
N ASN A 657 17.62 0.29 34.12
CA ASN A 657 16.46 1.05 34.60
C ASN A 657 15.13 0.30 34.42
N CYS A 658 15.11 -1.03 34.47
CA CYS A 658 13.92 -1.83 34.18
C CYS A 658 13.25 -2.37 35.45
N ILE A 659 11.95 -2.68 35.36
CA ILE A 659 11.21 -3.42 36.38
C ILE A 659 10.66 -4.71 35.76
N VAL A 660 10.97 -5.85 36.38
CA VAL A 660 10.45 -7.18 36.04
C VAL A 660 9.84 -7.80 37.31
N TYR A 661 8.52 -7.70 37.47
CA TYR A 661 7.86 -8.00 38.74
C TYR A 661 6.43 -8.55 38.55
N ASP A 662 5.93 -9.40 39.44
CA ASP A 662 4.61 -10.05 39.37
C ASP A 662 4.42 -10.94 38.12
N ASN A 663 5.50 -11.37 37.45
CA ASN A 663 5.40 -12.28 36.31
C ASN A 663 5.40 -13.72 36.81
N THR A 664 4.51 -14.56 36.27
CA THR A 664 4.21 -15.88 36.82
C THR A 664 4.33 -17.01 35.81
N LEU A 665 4.55 -18.23 36.31
CA LEU A 665 4.43 -19.49 35.57
C LEU A 665 3.01 -20.08 35.74
N THR A 666 2.73 -21.21 35.08
CA THR A 666 1.43 -21.93 35.17
C THR A 666 0.94 -22.17 36.61
N ASP A 667 1.86 -22.42 37.54
CA ASP A 667 1.57 -22.73 38.95
C ASP A 667 1.56 -21.50 39.86
N ASN A 668 1.58 -20.29 39.26
CA ASN A 668 1.69 -18.99 39.93
C ASN A 668 3.03 -18.75 40.67
N THR A 669 4.06 -19.55 40.41
CA THR A 669 5.41 -19.23 40.88
C THR A 669 6.00 -18.10 40.04
N VAL A 670 6.97 -17.37 40.61
CA VAL A 670 7.66 -16.28 39.93
C VAL A 670 8.38 -16.81 38.68
N ALA A 671 8.10 -16.22 37.52
CA ALA A 671 8.81 -16.51 36.29
C ALA A 671 10.23 -15.91 36.35
N PRO A 672 11.27 -16.63 35.86
CA PRO A 672 12.61 -16.06 35.79
C PRO A 672 12.63 -14.76 34.98
N SER A 673 13.31 -13.72 35.47
CA SER A 673 13.33 -12.41 34.79
C SER A 673 14.04 -12.52 33.45
N VAL A 674 15.16 -13.24 33.41
CA VAL A 674 15.96 -13.51 32.22
C VAL A 674 16.33 -14.99 32.20
N GLY A 675 16.26 -15.64 31.04
CA GLY A 675 16.58 -17.06 30.94
C GLY A 675 16.72 -17.56 29.50
N GLU A 676 17.20 -18.79 29.39
CA GLU A 676 17.22 -19.58 28.16
C GLU A 676 15.86 -20.22 27.91
N LEU A 677 15.53 -20.50 26.63
CA LEU A 677 14.33 -21.26 26.23
C LEU A 677 14.67 -22.57 25.50
N ALA A 678 15.95 -22.86 25.32
CA ALA A 678 16.43 -24.07 24.63
C ALA A 678 17.93 -24.36 24.82
N LYS A 679 18.79 -23.36 25.10
CA LYS A 679 20.28 -23.44 25.09
C LYS A 679 20.95 -22.25 25.81
N THR A 680 22.23 -22.42 26.18
CA THR A 680 23.10 -21.52 26.98
C THR A 680 22.83 -20.01 26.81
N ILE A 681 22.58 -19.33 27.93
CA ILE A 681 22.60 -17.85 28.02
C ILE A 681 23.98 -17.31 27.62
N ALA A 682 23.98 -16.27 26.78
CA ALA A 682 25.22 -15.63 26.35
C ALA A 682 25.99 -14.99 27.51
N ASN A 683 27.31 -15.18 27.52
CA ASN A 683 28.23 -14.79 28.59
C ASN A 683 28.42 -13.26 28.81
N GLN A 684 27.60 -12.37 28.23
CA GLN A 684 27.83 -10.90 28.21
C GLN A 684 26.61 -10.03 28.56
N THR A 685 25.48 -10.59 29.00
CA THR A 685 24.32 -9.80 29.44
C THR A 685 24.60 -9.11 30.78
N ILE A 686 24.46 -7.78 30.81
CA ILE A 686 24.62 -6.96 32.02
C ILE A 686 23.25 -6.41 32.42
N VAL A 687 22.90 -6.53 33.70
CA VAL A 687 21.73 -5.87 34.27
C VAL A 687 22.21 -4.79 35.23
N SER A 688 21.78 -3.55 34.99
CA SER A 688 22.10 -2.41 35.83
C SER A 688 20.85 -1.68 36.31
N ASN A 689 20.88 -1.13 37.53
CA ASN A 689 19.83 -0.24 38.04
C ASN A 689 18.42 -0.77 37.74
N SER A 690 18.12 -2.01 38.12
CA SER A 690 16.86 -2.66 37.74
C SER A 690 16.29 -3.49 38.88
N ILE A 691 14.96 -3.64 38.89
CA ILE A 691 14.24 -4.50 39.83
C ILE A 691 13.83 -5.80 39.12
N GLY A 692 14.19 -6.95 39.69
CA GLY A 692 13.77 -8.27 39.24
C GLY A 692 13.34 -9.12 40.44
N GLU A 693 12.11 -9.65 40.43
CA GLU A 693 11.56 -10.39 41.58
C GLU A 693 12.39 -11.64 41.94
N ASP A 694 12.95 -12.32 40.94
CA ASP A 694 13.87 -13.45 41.09
C ASP A 694 15.33 -13.02 41.34
N SER A 695 15.59 -11.73 41.54
CA SER A 695 16.94 -11.15 41.66
C SER A 695 17.83 -11.37 40.44
N PHE A 696 17.26 -11.58 39.25
CA PHE A 696 17.97 -11.92 38.02
C PHE A 696 18.87 -13.17 38.19
N SER A 697 18.35 -14.20 38.86
CA SER A 697 19.15 -15.33 39.37
C SER A 697 19.95 -16.12 38.33
N ASN A 698 19.60 -15.99 37.04
CA ASN A 698 20.28 -16.66 35.93
C ASN A 698 21.50 -15.88 35.39
N LEU A 699 21.81 -14.70 35.93
CA LEU A 699 22.85 -13.81 35.44
C LEU A 699 23.94 -13.56 36.49
N ILE A 700 25.15 -13.25 36.00
CA ILE A 700 26.34 -13.04 36.85
C ILE A 700 26.71 -11.55 36.94
N TYR A 701 26.49 -10.78 35.88
CA TYR A 701 26.88 -9.38 35.80
C TYR A 701 25.72 -8.47 36.20
N LEU A 702 25.59 -8.27 37.50
CA LEU A 702 24.56 -7.43 38.10
C LEU A 702 25.19 -6.21 38.76
N ALA A 703 24.62 -5.02 38.52
CA ALA A 703 25.03 -3.77 39.16
C ALA A 703 23.80 -3.01 39.65
N ASN A 704 23.76 -2.58 40.91
CA ASN A 704 22.63 -1.82 41.48
C ASN A 704 21.25 -2.47 41.23
N THR A 705 21.16 -3.80 41.31
CA THR A 705 19.89 -4.52 41.16
C THR A 705 19.19 -4.71 42.50
N SER A 706 17.86 -4.87 42.46
CA SER A 706 17.03 -5.14 43.63
C SER A 706 15.96 -6.17 43.30
N ASN A 707 15.42 -6.85 44.32
CA ASN A 707 14.24 -7.70 44.23
C ASN A 707 13.08 -7.17 45.10
N THR A 708 13.21 -5.94 45.60
CA THR A 708 12.17 -5.33 46.44
C THR A 708 10.96 -4.97 45.59
N ASN A 709 9.76 -5.20 46.13
CA ASN A 709 8.51 -4.85 45.47
C ASN A 709 8.54 -3.39 44.97
N PRO A 710 8.29 -3.14 43.67
CA PRO A 710 8.33 -1.81 43.06
C PRO A 710 7.18 -0.90 43.50
N MET A 711 6.22 -1.39 44.32
CA MET A 711 5.11 -0.62 44.87
C MET A 711 4.30 0.10 43.79
N PHE A 712 3.75 -0.66 42.85
CA PHE A 712 2.81 -0.14 41.84
C PHE A 712 1.54 0.41 42.50
N THR A 713 0.95 1.47 41.93
CA THR A 713 -0.27 2.10 42.45
C THR A 713 -1.44 1.12 42.47
N ASN A 714 -1.71 0.44 41.35
CA ASN A 714 -2.76 -0.58 41.27
C ASN A 714 -2.52 -1.57 40.11
N ALA A 715 -1.57 -2.49 40.30
CA ALA A 715 -1.23 -3.51 39.29
C ALA A 715 -2.43 -4.38 38.88
N ALA A 716 -3.39 -4.63 39.78
CA ALA A 716 -4.58 -5.43 39.50
C ALA A 716 -5.53 -4.78 38.48
N SER A 717 -5.50 -3.45 38.34
CA SER A 717 -6.25 -2.71 37.31
C SER A 717 -5.39 -2.32 36.10
N GLY A 718 -4.15 -2.80 36.00
CA GLY A 718 -3.20 -2.42 34.95
C GLY A 718 -2.53 -1.05 35.16
N ASP A 719 -2.63 -0.47 36.37
CA ASP A 719 -1.92 0.78 36.70
C ASP A 719 -0.57 0.47 37.36
N TYR A 720 0.48 0.61 36.55
CA TYR A 720 1.87 0.37 36.94
C TYR A 720 2.65 1.65 37.25
N THR A 721 1.96 2.78 37.48
CA THR A 721 2.62 3.96 38.06
C THR A 721 3.16 3.63 39.47
N LEU A 722 4.16 4.39 39.92
CA LEU A 722 4.84 4.12 41.19
C LEU A 722 4.17 4.84 42.36
N GLN A 723 4.22 4.24 43.55
CA GLN A 723 3.86 4.91 44.80
C GLN A 723 5.06 5.69 45.39
N SER A 724 4.77 6.68 46.26
CA SER A 724 5.75 7.61 46.86
C SER A 724 6.96 7.00 47.59
N LEU A 725 6.86 5.75 48.05
CA LEU A 725 7.93 5.04 48.77
C LEU A 725 8.45 3.84 47.97
N SER A 726 8.17 3.82 46.67
CA SER A 726 8.68 2.77 45.79
C SER A 726 10.22 2.78 45.79
N PRO A 727 10.86 1.59 45.84
CA PRO A 727 12.30 1.49 45.66
C PRO A 727 12.78 1.83 44.25
N ALA A 728 11.86 2.03 43.30
CA ALA A 728 12.16 2.43 41.93
C ALA A 728 12.32 3.95 41.74
N VAL A 729 11.83 4.74 42.69
CA VAL A 729 11.86 6.21 42.60
C VAL A 729 13.27 6.73 42.83
N ASP A 730 13.74 7.61 41.93
CA ASP A 730 15.05 8.26 41.88
C ASP A 730 16.23 7.27 41.97
N ALA A 731 16.04 6.03 41.49
CA ALA A 731 16.97 4.92 41.69
C ALA A 731 17.62 4.39 40.39
N GLY A 732 17.22 4.92 39.24
CA GLY A 732 17.82 4.60 37.95
C GLY A 732 19.14 5.33 37.69
N ASP A 733 19.66 5.17 36.49
CA ASP A 733 20.86 5.85 35.98
C ASP A 733 20.51 6.66 34.71
N ASN A 734 20.69 7.97 34.80
CA ASN A 734 20.38 8.93 33.74
C ASN A 734 21.21 8.70 32.46
N SER A 735 22.38 8.04 32.55
CA SER A 735 23.26 7.82 31.41
C SER A 735 22.67 6.87 30.36
N PHE A 736 21.68 6.06 30.73
CA PHE A 736 20.97 5.17 29.81
C PHE A 736 19.72 5.82 29.19
N VAL A 737 19.26 6.96 29.70
CA VAL A 737 18.02 7.59 29.25
C VAL A 737 18.19 8.22 27.86
N THR A 738 17.43 7.71 26.89
CA THR A 738 17.44 8.20 25.51
C THR A 738 16.15 8.93 25.10
N SER A 739 15.04 8.70 25.81
CA SER A 739 13.75 9.36 25.61
C SER A 739 13.62 10.63 26.47
N THR A 740 12.81 11.57 26.01
CA THR A 740 12.58 12.84 26.73
C THR A 740 11.39 12.80 27.68
N THR A 741 10.45 11.88 27.45
CA THR A 741 9.26 11.68 28.26
C THR A 741 9.11 10.22 28.71
N ASP A 742 8.32 9.97 29.75
CA ASP A 742 7.83 8.65 30.11
C ASP A 742 6.59 8.26 29.26
N LEU A 743 6.01 7.09 29.52
CA LEU A 743 4.85 6.59 28.76
C LEU A 743 3.58 7.43 28.99
N ALA A 744 3.48 8.15 30.11
CA ALA A 744 2.38 9.07 30.40
C ALA A 744 2.62 10.49 29.82
N GLY A 745 3.75 10.72 29.14
CA GLY A 745 4.13 12.00 28.56
C GLY A 745 4.78 12.99 29.55
N ASN A 746 5.06 12.57 30.78
CA ASN A 746 5.80 13.37 31.75
C ASN A 746 7.29 13.41 31.39
N SER A 747 8.04 14.41 31.84
CA SER A 747 9.50 14.45 31.60
C SER A 747 10.18 13.22 32.20
N ARG A 748 11.04 12.54 31.42
CA ARG A 748 11.67 11.26 31.78
C ARG A 748 12.70 11.36 32.91
N ILE A 749 13.12 12.57 33.27
CA ILE A 749 13.93 12.83 34.46
C ILE A 749 13.22 13.97 35.17
N PHE A 750 12.37 13.64 36.14
CA PHE A 750 11.56 14.67 36.81
C PHE A 750 12.34 15.42 37.90
N ASN A 751 12.95 14.69 38.84
CA ASN A 751 13.74 15.28 39.93
C ASN A 751 15.19 15.50 39.48
N THR A 752 16.11 14.64 39.92
CA THR A 752 17.52 14.63 39.50
C THR A 752 17.94 13.31 38.90
N THR A 753 17.20 12.24 39.20
CA THR A 753 17.50 10.88 38.79
C THR A 753 16.25 10.29 38.14
N VAL A 754 16.43 9.48 37.10
CA VAL A 754 15.37 8.72 36.46
C VAL A 754 14.85 7.63 37.39
N ASP A 755 13.55 7.38 37.35
CA ASP A 755 12.94 6.24 38.03
C ASP A 755 13.17 4.96 37.22
N MET A 756 13.27 3.82 37.90
CA MET A 756 13.26 2.53 37.22
C MET A 756 11.85 2.22 36.68
N GLY A 757 11.76 1.64 35.50
CA GLY A 757 10.52 1.27 34.84
C GLY A 757 9.99 2.33 33.87
N VAL A 758 8.76 2.15 33.42
CA VAL A 758 8.19 2.90 32.30
C VAL A 758 7.60 4.27 32.65
N TYR A 759 7.37 4.55 33.94
CA TYR A 759 6.77 5.78 34.46
C TYR A 759 7.70 6.51 35.42
N GLU A 760 7.61 7.83 35.44
CA GLU A 760 8.23 8.67 36.46
C GLU A 760 7.21 8.97 37.58
N TYR A 761 7.66 8.85 38.82
CA TYR A 761 6.90 9.26 39.98
C TYR A 761 6.96 10.79 40.13
N SER A 762 5.86 11.44 39.75
CA SER A 762 5.68 12.85 40.06
C SER A 762 4.85 13.00 41.34
N SER A 763 5.50 13.30 42.46
CA SER A 763 4.80 13.85 43.63
C SER A 763 4.45 15.32 43.37
N THR A 764 3.53 15.58 42.45
CA THR A 764 2.85 16.87 42.53
C THR A 764 2.07 16.88 43.85
N LEU A 765 2.30 17.91 44.67
CA LEU A 765 1.42 18.25 45.78
C LEU A 765 0.11 18.80 45.17
N SER A 766 -0.59 17.98 44.38
CA SER A 766 -1.81 18.34 43.69
C SER A 766 -2.98 18.05 44.63
N THR A 767 -3.78 19.08 44.91
CA THR A 767 -5.14 18.87 45.40
C THR A 767 -5.91 18.27 44.24
N SER A 768 -6.04 16.93 44.22
CA SER A 768 -6.91 16.13 43.33
C SER A 768 -7.38 16.90 42.10
N ASP A 769 -6.70 16.70 40.97
CA ASP A 769 -7.14 17.25 39.69
C ASP A 769 -8.62 16.92 39.52
N PHE A 770 -9.45 17.96 39.58
CA PHE A 770 -10.85 17.88 39.24
C PHE A 770 -10.85 17.43 37.78
N GLU A 771 -11.41 16.25 37.48
CA GLU A 771 -11.54 15.75 36.11
C GLU A 771 -11.95 16.91 35.20
N LEU A 772 -11.02 17.34 34.36
CA LEU A 772 -11.26 18.40 33.39
C LEU A 772 -12.10 17.75 32.29
N ASN A 773 -13.42 17.85 32.41
CA ASN A 773 -14.29 17.86 31.24
C ASN A 773 -13.87 19.07 30.39
N THR A 774 -12.94 18.87 29.46
CA THR A 774 -12.29 19.92 28.66
C THR A 774 -13.17 20.47 27.53
N SER A 775 -14.47 20.15 27.46
CA SER A 775 -15.28 20.43 26.27
C SER A 775 -16.20 21.66 26.30
N GLU A 776 -16.30 22.48 27.36
CA GLU A 776 -17.39 23.52 27.38
C GLU A 776 -16.99 24.98 27.61
N ILE A 777 -15.79 25.31 28.13
CA ILE A 777 -15.40 26.71 28.43
C ILE A 777 -13.98 27.05 27.98
N SER A 778 -13.83 28.08 27.13
CA SER A 778 -12.53 28.64 26.73
C SER A 778 -12.44 30.16 26.92
N LEU A 779 -11.22 30.69 27.06
CA LEU A 779 -10.92 32.11 27.27
C LEU A 779 -10.15 32.69 26.10
N TYR A 780 -10.50 33.89 25.63
CA TYR A 780 -9.80 34.54 24.53
C TYR A 780 -9.95 36.08 24.48
N PRO A 781 -8.93 36.82 24.00
CA PRO A 781 -7.57 36.35 23.81
C PRO A 781 -6.92 36.01 25.16
N ASN A 782 -5.97 35.07 25.15
CA ASN A 782 -5.13 34.74 26.29
C ASN A 782 -3.73 34.41 25.75
N PRO A 783 -2.72 35.29 25.91
CA PRO A 783 -2.72 36.51 26.73
C PRO A 783 -3.67 37.61 26.27
N THR A 784 -4.07 38.52 27.18
CA THR A 784 -4.90 39.70 26.88
C THR A 784 -4.32 40.96 27.51
N THR A 785 -4.57 42.12 26.89
CA THR A 785 -4.12 43.43 27.38
C THR A 785 -5.26 44.30 27.93
N ALA A 786 -6.50 44.05 27.51
CA ALA A 786 -7.64 44.90 27.84
C ALA A 786 -8.95 44.14 28.07
N THR A 787 -9.32 43.22 27.17
CA THR A 787 -10.61 42.50 27.27
C THR A 787 -10.39 41.00 27.29
N LEU A 788 -10.96 40.30 28.27
CA LEU A 788 -11.00 38.84 28.33
C LEU A 788 -12.42 38.36 28.01
N ASN A 789 -12.55 37.54 26.96
CA ASN A 789 -13.82 36.93 26.58
C ASN A 789 -13.86 35.45 27.00
N ILE A 790 -15.06 34.97 27.30
CA ILE A 790 -15.36 33.59 27.67
C ILE A 790 -16.27 33.00 26.59
N LYS A 791 -15.83 31.94 25.91
CA LYS A 791 -16.67 31.13 25.01
C LYS A 791 -17.24 29.97 25.80
N THR A 792 -18.56 29.90 25.86
CA THR A 792 -19.31 28.80 26.48
C THR A 792 -20.75 28.78 25.95
N GLU A 793 -21.32 27.59 25.80
CA GLU A 793 -22.71 27.36 25.37
C GLU A 793 -23.72 27.62 26.50
N THR A 794 -23.31 27.52 27.75
CA THR A 794 -24.17 27.75 28.93
C THR A 794 -24.24 29.24 29.29
N GLU A 795 -25.31 29.62 29.99
CA GLU A 795 -25.44 30.98 30.55
C GLU A 795 -24.57 31.12 31.81
N ILE A 796 -23.98 32.30 31.99
CA ILE A 796 -23.06 32.54 33.11
C ILE A 796 -23.81 33.23 34.25
N ASN A 797 -23.75 32.63 35.44
CA ASN A 797 -24.30 33.22 36.66
C ASN A 797 -23.28 34.18 37.30
N LYS A 798 -22.02 33.74 37.42
CA LYS A 798 -20.99 34.52 38.13
C LYS A 798 -19.58 34.25 37.62
N ILE A 799 -18.78 35.32 37.49
CA ILE A 799 -17.35 35.27 37.18
C ILE A 799 -16.57 35.99 38.29
N SER A 800 -15.45 35.42 38.72
CA SER A 800 -14.55 36.02 39.71
C SER A 800 -13.11 35.76 39.31
N ILE A 801 -12.31 36.83 39.19
CA ILE A 801 -10.89 36.76 38.88
C ILE A 801 -10.09 36.92 40.17
N TYR A 802 -9.09 36.06 40.34
CA TYR A 802 -8.17 36.03 41.46
C TYR A 802 -6.73 36.21 40.97
N SER A 803 -5.94 36.94 41.74
CA SER A 803 -4.48 36.91 41.61
C SER A 803 -3.94 35.51 41.95
N ILE A 804 -2.71 35.22 41.54
CA ILE A 804 -2.04 33.94 41.87
C ILE A 804 -1.90 33.69 43.39
N LEU A 805 -1.96 34.74 44.21
CA LEU A 805 -1.95 34.65 45.68
C LEU A 805 -3.35 34.39 46.28
N GLY A 806 -4.36 34.11 45.45
CA GLY A 806 -5.73 33.82 45.89
C GLY A 806 -6.57 35.04 46.28
N LYS A 807 -6.03 36.27 46.19
CA LYS A 807 -6.81 37.49 46.38
C LYS A 807 -7.73 37.72 45.19
N GLU A 808 -9.03 37.85 45.44
CA GLU A 808 -10.01 38.24 44.42
C GLU A 808 -9.76 39.69 43.96
N VAL A 809 -9.63 39.90 42.66
CA VAL A 809 -9.26 41.19 42.05
C VAL A 809 -10.34 41.77 41.15
N LEU A 810 -11.23 40.96 40.58
CA LEU A 810 -12.31 41.44 39.70
C LEU A 810 -13.52 40.50 39.74
N LYS A 811 -14.72 41.05 39.55
CA LYS A 811 -15.98 40.28 39.40
C LYS A 811 -16.73 40.75 38.15
N SER A 812 -17.40 39.81 37.50
CA SER A 812 -18.30 40.10 36.39
C SER A 812 -19.39 39.04 36.29
N ASN A 813 -20.42 39.33 35.51
CA ASN A 813 -21.41 38.38 35.01
C ASN A 813 -21.51 38.42 33.47
N SER A 814 -20.67 39.21 32.81
CA SER A 814 -20.60 39.34 31.35
C SER A 814 -19.56 38.40 30.75
N LYS A 815 -19.90 37.75 29.62
CA LYS A 815 -18.98 36.92 28.83
C LYS A 815 -17.78 37.70 28.28
N ALA A 816 -17.84 39.04 28.23
CA ALA A 816 -16.71 39.91 27.91
C ALA A 816 -16.40 40.83 29.11
N MET A 817 -15.15 40.83 29.56
CA MET A 817 -14.71 41.54 30.77
C MET A 817 -13.55 42.48 30.47
N ASP A 818 -13.62 43.71 30.97
CA ASP A 818 -12.49 44.63 30.98
C ASP A 818 -11.51 44.25 32.11
N VAL A 819 -10.30 43.86 31.71
CA VAL A 819 -9.18 43.50 32.57
C VAL A 819 -8.00 44.46 32.41
N SER A 820 -8.18 45.60 31.72
CA SER A 820 -7.13 46.61 31.47
C SER A 820 -6.55 47.20 32.76
N GLY A 821 -7.36 47.26 33.83
CA GLY A 821 -6.94 47.74 35.15
C GLY A 821 -6.11 46.76 35.98
N LEU A 822 -5.91 45.53 35.51
CA LEU A 822 -5.05 44.54 36.18
C LEU A 822 -3.58 44.74 35.77
N SER A 823 -2.68 44.68 36.74
CA SER A 823 -1.24 44.66 36.47
C SER A 823 -0.84 43.41 35.69
N ASN A 824 0.24 43.50 34.91
CA ASN A 824 0.76 42.38 34.15
C ASN A 824 1.07 41.19 35.05
N GLY A 825 0.64 39.99 34.66
CA GLY A 825 0.81 38.79 35.46
C GLY A 825 -0.22 37.70 35.17
N VAL A 826 -0.14 36.62 35.93
CA VAL A 826 -1.00 35.44 35.81
C VAL A 826 -2.18 35.55 36.79
N TYR A 827 -3.37 35.26 36.28
CA TYR A 827 -4.62 35.31 37.04
C TYR A 827 -5.42 34.01 36.85
N LEU A 828 -6.24 33.70 37.84
CA LEU A 828 -7.22 32.61 37.79
C LEU A 828 -8.62 33.22 37.64
N VAL A 829 -9.41 32.72 36.70
CA VAL A 829 -10.82 33.07 36.57
C VAL A 829 -11.68 31.87 36.97
N LYS A 830 -12.57 32.10 37.93
CA LYS A 830 -13.60 31.17 38.37
C LYS A 830 -14.93 31.57 37.74
N ILE A 831 -15.56 30.64 37.04
CA ILE A 831 -16.83 30.80 36.33
C ILE A 831 -17.84 29.85 36.95
N ILE A 832 -19.01 30.35 37.30
CA ILE A 832 -20.15 29.57 37.78
C ILE A 832 -21.25 29.74 36.74
N ASP A 833 -21.65 28.65 36.11
CA ASP A 833 -22.72 28.65 35.10
C ASP A 833 -24.13 28.66 35.75
N SER A 834 -25.16 28.72 34.92
CA SER A 834 -26.56 28.70 35.34
C SER A 834 -26.99 27.38 36.00
N GLU A 835 -26.25 26.30 35.79
CA GLU A 835 -26.51 24.98 36.37
C GLU A 835 -25.82 24.78 37.73
N GLY A 836 -24.92 25.70 38.08
CA GLY A 836 -24.21 25.71 39.36
C GLY A 836 -22.83 25.03 39.29
N ASN A 837 -22.39 24.59 38.12
CA ASN A 837 -21.06 24.00 37.95
C ASN A 837 -19.99 25.08 38.07
N GLN A 838 -18.83 24.71 38.60
CA GLN A 838 -17.71 25.62 38.81
C GLN A 838 -16.56 25.26 37.88
N HIS A 839 -16.12 26.24 37.11
CA HIS A 839 -15.03 26.10 36.15
C HIS A 839 -13.92 27.06 36.53
N ILE A 840 -12.68 26.57 36.61
CA ILE A 840 -11.50 27.41 36.90
C ILE A 840 -10.56 27.36 35.70
N LYS A 841 -10.19 28.53 35.18
CA LYS A 841 -9.25 28.67 34.05
C LYS A 841 -8.17 29.70 34.39
N ARG A 842 -7.01 29.57 33.76
CA ARG A 842 -5.87 30.49 33.92
C ARG A 842 -5.78 31.42 32.70
N PHE A 843 -5.51 32.71 32.93
CA PHE A 843 -5.15 33.64 31.85
C PHE A 843 -3.99 34.56 32.23
N ILE A 844 -3.34 35.11 31.21
CA ILE A 844 -2.18 36.01 31.30
C ILE A 844 -2.62 37.42 30.90
N LYS A 845 -2.33 38.40 31.76
CA LYS A 845 -2.49 39.85 31.50
C LYS A 845 -1.14 40.43 31.10
N GLU A 846 -1.09 41.10 29.95
CA GLU A 846 0.09 41.78 29.39
C GLU A 846 -0.08 43.30 29.28
#